data_AF-A0A919BQH0-F1
#
_entry.id   AF-A0A919BQH0-F1
#
_cell.length_a   1.000
_cell.length_b   1.000
_cell.length_c   1.000
_cell.angle_alpha   90.00
_cell.angle_beta   90.00
_cell.angle_gamma   90.00
#
_symmetry.space_group_name_H-M   'P 1'
#
loop_
_entity.id
_entity.type
_entity.pdbx_description
1 polymer ?
#
loop_
_entity_poly.entity_id
_entity_poly.type
_entity_poly.pdbx_seq_one_letter_code
_entity_poly.pdbx_strand_id
1 'polypeptide(L)'
;MHTGVRMTGVTDVTGVTGVTFEELDAVRWELLEPATEFHPPGETKRALRRLVRRGDAATEEDCHPLFECFGLGRGRVPSVATAALPFVVRLALARHPDRGARAALVELLAGAQKEAAGADPALVDAGWHAAWRLQRPRFPALLADPAPEVRREALALAEDADALLERWRAETDPTVRLPLLLALGGAAAASGEAGAVDRVRETVTGVLRTGDPVMRVAAVYAWAAFDPDAPVREQDLLVDVLSDPAVRPRFETVWYLPAVEDAFGRESVVSWAVSLLGHAPETALSFCVRLIGAAREHGDPLLCRTALDEAWRLLVVRPSVAAALLPLAGALLADPDDGVRYRAAHLLAVLGPEAAPYADGLAALLDDPGEEEYLEGTVGDHARWALNRIGDPRGLPDLVERLYAPYRDRYSRAYVLGDPRLPEIEEVLIPLREHAQTLLPAVRELLRDPGADGPLTRCFLEVLQAWGPAAAPALPEVVPLLEDSCLSLSAIDALVAMGPAAAPAAPAVRGAVVLDHPANHLKVAWALWRLGGDHGEALRLVGEAVPRVDGPGYGPVHLLGTFGPAAAPYADGVRHVMEHGGPWLRPRAAVALWRITGDPEPSASVLEADLFPVAEGGDSYGPFLDALHALADIGTLSPAARAALHAVRESDRRLAGYRDHRAFLQDERIRSAIDAVLARSEGPRDASRTVR
;
A
#
# COMPACT_ATOMS: atom_id res chain seq x y z
N MET A 1 66.19 -10.72 46.14
CA MET A 1 67.13 -11.01 45.04
C MET A 1 66.58 -12.19 44.24
N HIS A 2 66.75 -12.13 42.92
CA HIS A 2 66.41 -13.13 41.89
C HIS A 2 65.01 -13.00 41.23
N THR A 3 64.99 -12.03 40.31
CA THR A 3 64.44 -12.09 38.95
C THR A 3 64.12 -13.48 38.40
N GLY A 4 62.89 -13.63 37.90
CA GLY A 4 62.45 -14.72 37.02
C GLY A 4 61.43 -14.17 36.01
N VAL A 5 61.90 -14.03 34.77
CA VAL A 5 61.19 -13.52 33.58
C VAL A 5 59.97 -14.38 33.26
N ARG A 6 58.76 -13.77 33.21
CA ARG A 6 57.61 -14.35 32.53
C ARG A 6 57.68 -13.97 31.06
N MET A 7 58.02 -14.93 30.21
CA MET A 7 57.93 -14.79 28.77
C MET A 7 56.46 -14.66 28.36
N THR A 8 56.13 -13.51 27.77
CA THR A 8 54.95 -13.27 26.95
C THR A 8 55.06 -14.07 25.66
N GLY A 9 54.44 -15.25 25.63
CA GLY A 9 54.12 -15.94 24.39
C GLY A 9 52.77 -15.44 23.87
N VAL A 10 52.80 -14.38 23.05
CA VAL A 10 51.70 -14.13 22.12
C VAL A 10 51.83 -15.21 21.04
N THR A 11 51.04 -16.27 21.16
CA THR A 11 50.86 -17.21 20.04
C THR A 11 50.25 -16.45 18.88
N ASP A 12 51.03 -16.43 17.82
CA ASP A 12 50.80 -15.77 16.55
C ASP A 12 49.58 -16.41 15.85
N VAL A 13 48.41 -15.77 15.93
CA VAL A 13 47.17 -16.17 15.22
C VAL A 13 47.20 -15.67 13.76
N THR A 14 48.33 -15.17 13.27
CA THR A 14 48.47 -14.50 11.96
C THR A 14 48.45 -15.43 10.76
N GLY A 15 48.44 -16.76 10.96
CA GLY A 15 48.47 -17.74 9.87
C GLY A 15 47.13 -18.04 9.20
N VAL A 16 45.99 -17.59 9.74
CA VAL A 16 44.69 -18.20 9.39
C VAL A 16 43.76 -17.31 8.55
N THR A 17 43.83 -15.96 8.63
CA THR A 17 42.86 -15.06 7.96
C THR A 17 43.39 -14.30 6.74
N GLY A 18 44.69 -14.39 6.42
CA GLY A 18 45.30 -13.70 5.26
C GLY A 18 45.30 -12.16 5.30
N VAL A 19 44.82 -11.55 6.39
CA VAL A 19 44.78 -10.10 6.67
C VAL A 19 45.51 -9.82 7.98
N THR A 20 46.44 -8.87 8.01
CA THR A 20 47.19 -8.52 9.22
C THR A 20 46.75 -7.20 9.84
N PHE A 21 46.99 -7.02 11.14
CA PHE A 21 46.76 -5.73 11.81
C PHE A 21 47.60 -4.61 11.21
N GLU A 22 48.81 -4.90 10.76
CA GLU A 22 49.71 -3.93 10.13
C GLU A 22 49.15 -3.39 8.82
N GLU A 23 48.56 -4.26 7.98
CA GLU A 23 47.90 -3.82 6.74
C GLU A 23 46.67 -2.95 7.03
N LEU A 24 45.87 -3.29 8.04
CA LEU A 24 44.72 -2.48 8.46
C LEU A 24 45.17 -1.14 9.06
N ASP A 25 46.30 -1.10 9.74
CA ASP A 25 46.86 0.13 10.35
C ASP A 25 47.55 1.03 9.33
N ALA A 26 48.00 0.49 8.19
CA ALA A 26 48.59 1.25 7.09
C ALA A 26 47.56 2.12 6.33
N VAL A 27 46.27 1.78 6.38
CA VAL A 27 45.20 2.57 5.73
C VAL A 27 44.90 3.82 6.56
N ARG A 28 44.85 4.98 5.90
CA ARG A 28 44.48 6.27 6.53
C ARG A 28 42.97 6.43 6.63
N TRP A 29 42.33 5.61 7.46
CA TRP A 29 40.86 5.56 7.62
C TRP A 29 40.22 6.93 7.91
N GLU A 30 40.88 7.77 8.72
CA GLU A 30 40.38 9.11 9.10
C GLU A 30 40.21 10.09 7.92
N LEU A 31 40.79 9.77 6.75
CA LEU A 31 40.67 10.60 5.54
C LEU A 31 39.59 10.08 4.58
N LEU A 32 38.97 8.94 4.89
CA LEU A 32 37.96 8.33 4.05
C LEU A 32 36.58 8.93 4.37
N GLU A 33 35.76 9.01 3.34
CA GLU A 33 34.38 9.42 3.46
C GLU A 33 33.55 8.24 4.01
N PRO A 34 32.73 8.44 5.06
CA PRO A 34 31.82 7.42 5.55
C PRO A 34 30.52 7.35 4.73
N ALA A 35 29.77 6.25 4.88
CA ALA A 35 28.41 6.15 4.34
C ALA A 35 27.45 7.18 4.96
N THR A 36 27.66 7.51 6.25
CA THR A 36 26.81 8.39 7.04
C THR A 36 27.63 9.19 8.06
N GLU A 37 27.07 10.28 8.56
CA GLU A 37 27.66 11.02 9.68
C GLU A 37 27.66 10.24 11.01
N PHE A 38 26.78 9.24 11.14
CA PHE A 38 26.62 8.44 12.36
C PHE A 38 27.63 7.30 12.48
N HIS A 39 28.23 6.88 11.36
CA HIS A 39 29.18 5.77 11.31
C HIS A 39 30.56 6.26 10.82
N PRO A 40 31.42 6.77 11.71
CA PRO A 40 32.71 7.31 11.33
C PRO A 40 33.62 6.22 10.74
N PRO A 41 34.56 6.54 9.82
CA PRO A 41 35.42 5.55 9.16
C PRO A 41 36.24 4.65 10.11
N GLY A 42 36.56 5.16 11.31
CA GLY A 42 37.23 4.39 12.35
C GLY A 42 36.40 3.22 12.92
N GLU A 43 35.09 3.20 12.68
CA GLU A 43 34.20 2.07 12.98
C GLU A 43 34.45 0.89 12.04
N THR A 44 34.60 1.13 10.74
CA THR A 44 34.98 0.10 9.75
C THR A 44 36.30 -0.56 10.11
N LYS A 45 37.31 0.24 10.50
CA LYS A 45 38.59 -0.27 11.00
C LYS A 45 38.40 -1.17 12.23
N ARG A 46 37.58 -0.75 13.20
CA ARG A 46 37.31 -1.53 14.42
C ARG A 46 36.60 -2.84 14.11
N ALA A 47 35.63 -2.84 13.20
CA ALA A 47 34.93 -4.04 12.75
C ALA A 47 35.88 -5.03 12.06
N LEU A 48 36.69 -4.58 11.09
CA LEU A 48 37.70 -5.42 10.44
C LEU A 48 38.72 -5.98 11.43
N ARG A 49 39.21 -5.17 12.38
CA ARG A 49 40.11 -5.65 13.45
C ARG A 49 39.45 -6.67 14.37
N ARG A 50 38.15 -6.52 14.65
CA ARG A 50 37.38 -7.49 15.45
C ARG A 50 37.30 -8.83 14.73
N LEU A 51 36.98 -8.83 13.44
CA LEU A 51 36.95 -10.03 12.60
C LEU A 51 38.32 -10.71 12.55
N VAL A 52 39.39 -9.97 12.29
CA VAL A 52 40.77 -10.50 12.28
C VAL A 52 41.16 -11.08 13.65
N ARG A 53 40.76 -10.42 14.75
CA ARG A 53 41.06 -10.88 16.11
C ARG A 53 40.31 -12.17 16.47
N ARG A 54 39.03 -12.26 16.10
CA ARG A 54 38.17 -13.40 16.44
C ARG A 54 38.48 -14.61 15.57
N GLY A 55 38.95 -14.41 14.33
CA GLY A 55 39.27 -15.50 13.41
C GLY A 55 38.08 -16.45 13.25
N ASP A 56 38.31 -17.74 13.46
CA ASP A 56 37.31 -18.82 13.37
C ASP A 56 36.12 -18.63 14.32
N ALA A 57 36.28 -17.89 15.42
CA ALA A 57 35.21 -17.60 16.37
C ALA A 57 34.37 -16.37 15.99
N ALA A 58 34.58 -15.80 14.80
CA ALA A 58 33.78 -14.68 14.29
C ALA A 58 32.39 -15.18 13.84
N THR A 59 31.39 -14.39 14.19
CA THR A 59 29.97 -14.64 13.90
C THR A 59 29.41 -13.58 12.97
N GLU A 60 28.23 -13.81 12.42
CA GLU A 60 27.48 -12.82 11.63
C GLU A 60 27.32 -11.48 12.36
N GLU A 61 27.05 -11.49 13.66
CA GLU A 61 26.94 -10.26 14.47
C GLU A 61 28.21 -9.40 14.44
N ASP A 62 29.39 -10.02 14.27
CA ASP A 62 30.65 -9.29 14.14
C ASP A 62 30.78 -8.57 12.79
N CYS A 63 29.98 -8.96 11.79
CA CYS A 63 29.90 -8.36 10.46
C CYS A 63 28.90 -7.20 10.39
N HIS A 64 27.84 -7.17 11.22
CA HIS A 64 26.78 -6.13 11.16
C HIS A 64 27.29 -4.69 11.04
N PRO A 65 28.30 -4.23 11.82
CA PRO A 65 28.78 -2.86 11.67
C PRO A 65 29.33 -2.54 10.26
N LEU A 66 29.80 -3.55 9.52
CA LEU A 66 30.27 -3.37 8.15
C LEU A 66 29.13 -3.09 7.16
N PHE A 67 27.94 -3.65 7.36
CA PHE A 67 26.78 -3.40 6.49
C PHE A 67 26.41 -1.91 6.50
N GLU A 68 26.35 -1.29 7.68
CA GLU A 68 26.14 0.15 7.84
C GLU A 68 27.30 0.98 7.29
N CYS A 69 28.55 0.54 7.53
CA CYS A 69 29.74 1.25 7.02
C CYS A 69 29.83 1.25 5.49
N PHE A 70 29.36 0.18 4.83
CA PHE A 70 29.32 0.06 3.38
C PHE A 70 28.15 0.84 2.77
N GLY A 71 27.17 1.25 3.59
CA GLY A 71 26.04 2.08 3.15
C GLY A 71 25.02 1.32 2.33
N LEU A 72 24.84 0.01 2.58
CA LEU A 72 23.85 -0.80 1.88
C LEU A 72 22.44 -0.21 2.02
N GLY A 73 21.71 -0.12 0.90
CA GLY A 73 20.37 0.46 0.84
C GLY A 73 20.32 1.99 0.85
N ARG A 74 21.46 2.69 0.69
CA ARG A 74 21.53 4.17 0.75
C ARG A 74 21.75 4.86 -0.60
N GLY A 75 21.78 4.11 -1.69
CA GLY A 75 22.00 4.60 -3.06
C GLY A 75 23.41 5.11 -3.33
N ARG A 76 24.43 4.66 -2.56
CA ARG A 76 25.80 5.20 -2.66
C ARG A 76 26.87 4.19 -2.23
N VAL A 77 28.11 4.41 -2.69
CA VAL A 77 29.28 3.62 -2.27
C VAL A 77 30.40 4.55 -1.82
N PRO A 78 30.67 4.66 -0.51
CA PRO A 78 31.64 5.61 0.02
C PRO A 78 33.09 5.12 -0.13
N SER A 79 34.06 6.04 -0.05
CA SER A 79 35.50 5.67 -0.16
C SER A 79 35.98 4.74 0.96
N VAL A 80 35.31 4.73 2.11
CA VAL A 80 35.56 3.73 3.16
C VAL A 80 35.24 2.30 2.71
N ALA A 81 34.19 2.09 1.90
CA ALA A 81 33.83 0.79 1.34
C ALA A 81 34.86 0.33 0.30
N THR A 82 35.29 1.23 -0.60
CA THR A 82 36.37 0.96 -1.57
C THR A 82 37.65 0.52 -0.87
N ALA A 83 38.05 1.21 0.20
CA ALA A 83 39.26 0.88 0.95
C ALA A 83 39.15 -0.45 1.72
N ALA A 84 37.95 -0.77 2.25
CA ALA A 84 37.68 -1.99 2.99
C ALA A 84 37.58 -3.24 2.11
N LEU A 85 37.18 -3.08 0.83
CA LEU A 85 36.88 -4.17 -0.10
C LEU A 85 37.97 -5.28 -0.16
N PRO A 86 39.27 -5.00 -0.33
CA PRO A 86 40.28 -6.05 -0.40
C PRO A 86 40.44 -6.86 0.90
N PHE A 87 40.08 -6.27 2.05
CA PHE A 87 40.11 -6.96 3.33
C PHE A 87 38.91 -7.88 3.49
N VAL A 88 37.72 -7.39 3.16
CA VAL A 88 36.47 -8.18 3.18
C VAL A 88 36.59 -9.39 2.25
N VAL A 89 37.11 -9.20 1.03
CA VAL A 89 37.31 -10.31 0.07
C VAL A 89 38.26 -11.38 0.61
N ARG A 90 39.37 -10.99 1.24
CA ARG A 90 40.33 -11.95 1.83
C ARG A 90 39.72 -12.69 3.02
N LEU A 91 38.99 -11.99 3.89
CA LEU A 91 38.28 -12.60 5.02
C LEU A 91 37.19 -13.57 4.56
N ALA A 92 36.44 -13.24 3.49
CA ALA A 92 35.44 -14.14 2.91
C ALA A 92 36.07 -15.41 2.32
N LEU A 93 37.27 -15.30 1.72
CA LEU A 93 38.01 -16.41 1.12
C LEU A 93 38.77 -17.28 2.12
N ALA A 94 38.96 -16.81 3.35
CA ALA A 94 39.72 -17.53 4.35
C ALA A 94 38.96 -18.80 4.75
N ARG A 95 39.53 -19.97 4.42
CA ARG A 95 38.90 -21.28 4.62
C ARG A 95 39.03 -21.68 6.09
N HIS A 96 38.01 -21.39 6.88
CA HIS A 96 37.94 -21.74 8.29
C HIS A 96 36.95 -22.88 8.54
N PRO A 97 37.27 -23.82 9.46
CA PRO A 97 36.41 -24.97 9.77
C PRO A 97 35.11 -24.59 10.50
N ASP A 98 35.06 -23.44 11.18
CA ASP A 98 33.85 -22.91 11.85
C ASP A 98 33.22 -21.73 11.09
N ARG A 99 31.90 -21.78 10.96
CA ARG A 99 31.12 -21.24 9.82
C ARG A 99 30.58 -19.81 9.98
N GLY A 100 30.88 -19.10 11.06
CA GLY A 100 30.01 -18.00 11.52
C GLY A 100 29.92 -16.74 10.63
N ALA A 101 31.05 -16.19 10.17
CA ALA A 101 31.06 -14.85 9.54
C ALA A 101 31.17 -14.84 8.00
N ARG A 102 31.52 -15.97 7.38
CA ARG A 102 31.90 -15.99 5.95
C ARG A 102 30.73 -15.74 5.01
N ALA A 103 29.57 -16.34 5.28
CA ALA A 103 28.37 -16.12 4.47
C ALA A 103 27.96 -14.64 4.50
N ALA A 104 27.88 -14.04 5.70
CA ALA A 104 27.61 -12.61 5.88
C ALA A 104 28.61 -11.68 5.18
N LEU A 105 29.90 -12.05 5.13
CA LEU A 105 30.89 -11.27 4.38
C LEU A 105 30.70 -11.39 2.86
N VAL A 106 30.23 -12.53 2.35
CA VAL A 106 29.91 -12.69 0.93
C VAL A 106 28.61 -11.96 0.58
N GLU A 107 27.61 -12.01 1.45
CA GLU A 107 26.39 -11.21 1.34
C GLU A 107 26.71 -9.71 1.28
N LEU A 108 27.58 -9.22 2.16
CA LEU A 108 28.06 -7.83 2.15
C LEU A 108 28.69 -7.46 0.80
N LEU A 109 29.51 -8.35 0.21
CA LEU A 109 30.11 -8.13 -1.11
C LEU A 109 29.06 -8.09 -2.23
N ALA A 110 28.09 -9.01 -2.20
CA ALA A 110 27.00 -9.07 -3.17
C ALA A 110 26.11 -7.81 -3.08
N GLY A 111 25.74 -7.40 -1.86
CA GLY A 111 25.02 -6.17 -1.59
C GLY A 111 25.77 -4.94 -2.08
N ALA A 112 27.07 -4.83 -1.80
CA ALA A 112 27.87 -3.68 -2.21
C ALA A 112 27.98 -3.55 -3.73
N GLN A 113 28.05 -4.67 -4.45
CA GLN A 113 28.04 -4.66 -5.91
C GLN A 113 26.68 -4.26 -6.47
N LYS A 114 25.59 -4.75 -5.89
CA LYS A 114 24.22 -4.35 -6.25
C LYS A 114 24.02 -2.85 -6.04
N GLU A 115 24.48 -2.33 -4.91
CA GLU A 115 24.44 -0.91 -4.56
C GLU A 115 25.20 -0.06 -5.60
N ALA A 116 26.42 -0.46 -5.93
CA ALA A 116 27.24 0.22 -6.93
C ALA A 116 26.63 0.24 -8.33
N ALA A 117 25.88 -0.81 -8.69
CA ALA A 117 25.22 -0.91 -9.99
C ALA A 117 23.94 -0.06 -10.07
N GLY A 118 23.26 0.17 -8.94
CA GLY A 118 22.02 0.95 -8.88
C GLY A 118 22.20 2.42 -8.48
N ALA A 119 23.35 2.80 -7.92
CA ALA A 119 23.63 4.16 -7.47
C ALA A 119 23.88 5.15 -8.62
N ASP A 120 23.64 6.44 -8.35
CA ASP A 120 24.14 7.51 -9.21
C ASP A 120 25.68 7.41 -9.30
N PRO A 121 26.29 7.39 -10.50
CA PRO A 121 27.74 7.34 -10.65
C PRO A 121 28.51 8.41 -9.87
N ALA A 122 27.90 9.58 -9.59
CA ALA A 122 28.49 10.63 -8.76
C ALA A 122 28.55 10.29 -7.26
N LEU A 123 27.72 9.34 -6.80
CA LEU A 123 27.63 8.86 -5.42
C LEU A 123 28.44 7.57 -5.19
N VAL A 124 29.08 7.05 -6.24
CA VAL A 124 30.01 5.92 -6.17
C VAL A 124 31.43 6.46 -6.12
N ASP A 125 32.20 6.04 -5.13
CA ASP A 125 33.61 6.39 -5.02
C ASP A 125 34.37 6.07 -6.32
N ALA A 126 35.17 7.04 -6.80
CA ALA A 126 35.85 6.93 -8.09
C ALA A 126 36.80 5.71 -8.19
N GLY A 127 37.30 5.22 -7.06
CA GLY A 127 38.16 4.04 -6.98
C GLY A 127 37.42 2.71 -7.00
N TRP A 128 36.10 2.68 -6.75
CA TRP A 128 35.32 1.46 -6.54
C TRP A 128 35.46 0.46 -7.68
N HIS A 129 35.16 0.86 -8.91
CA HIS A 129 35.17 -0.07 -10.05
C HIS A 129 36.57 -0.64 -10.34
N ALA A 130 37.63 0.14 -10.10
CA ALA A 130 39.00 -0.36 -10.23
C ALA A 130 39.34 -1.36 -9.12
N ALA A 131 38.99 -1.05 -7.88
CA ALA A 131 39.18 -1.94 -6.74
C ALA A 131 38.40 -3.26 -6.92
N TRP A 132 37.15 -3.18 -7.38
CA TRP A 132 36.30 -4.33 -7.68
C TRP A 132 36.91 -5.23 -8.76
N ARG A 133 37.33 -4.66 -9.90
CA ARG A 133 38.00 -5.42 -10.97
C ARG A 133 39.26 -6.15 -10.50
N LEU A 134 40.01 -5.58 -9.56
CA LEU A 134 41.19 -6.24 -8.97
C LEU A 134 40.82 -7.44 -8.10
N GLN A 135 39.65 -7.43 -7.45
CA GLN A 135 39.18 -8.55 -6.62
C GLN A 135 38.45 -9.64 -7.41
N ARG A 136 37.77 -9.26 -8.50
CA ARG A 136 36.89 -10.13 -9.31
C ARG A 136 37.45 -11.51 -9.65
N PRO A 137 38.74 -11.68 -10.04
CA PRO A 137 39.30 -13.01 -10.36
C PRO A 137 39.31 -14.01 -9.18
N ARG A 138 39.03 -13.56 -7.95
CA ARG A 138 38.99 -14.40 -6.75
C ARG A 138 37.59 -14.96 -6.45
N PHE A 139 36.52 -14.36 -6.97
CA PHE A 139 35.14 -14.77 -6.67
C PHE A 139 34.76 -16.18 -7.15
N PRO A 140 35.33 -16.75 -8.24
CA PRO A 140 35.07 -18.14 -8.60
C PRO A 140 35.38 -19.14 -7.48
N ALA A 141 36.32 -18.82 -6.58
CA ALA A 141 36.61 -19.67 -5.42
C ALA A 141 35.47 -19.71 -4.39
N LEU A 142 34.67 -18.64 -4.29
CA LEU A 142 33.48 -18.57 -3.42
C LEU A 142 32.32 -19.37 -4.02
N LEU A 143 32.15 -19.34 -5.36
CA LEU A 143 31.19 -20.18 -6.07
C LEU A 143 31.50 -21.68 -5.96
N ALA A 144 32.76 -22.03 -5.70
CA ALA A 144 33.20 -23.40 -5.49
C ALA A 144 33.48 -23.74 -4.02
N ASP A 145 33.01 -22.91 -3.07
CA ASP A 145 33.24 -23.12 -1.64
C ASP A 145 32.62 -24.43 -1.16
N PRO A 146 33.22 -25.18 -0.22
CA PRO A 146 32.59 -26.37 0.36
C PRO A 146 31.28 -26.08 1.12
N ALA A 147 31.12 -24.89 1.71
CA ALA A 147 29.92 -24.53 2.45
C ALA A 147 28.79 -24.09 1.51
N PRO A 148 27.60 -24.73 1.53
CA PRO A 148 26.50 -24.38 0.64
C PRO A 148 25.99 -22.96 0.88
N GLU A 149 26.00 -22.46 2.11
CA GLU A 149 25.55 -21.12 2.46
C GLU A 149 26.43 -20.05 1.78
N VAL A 150 27.75 -20.25 1.79
CA VAL A 150 28.71 -19.38 1.09
C VAL A 150 28.50 -19.44 -0.43
N ARG A 151 28.23 -20.64 -0.98
CA ARG A 151 27.93 -20.77 -2.42
C ARG A 151 26.65 -20.04 -2.81
N ARG A 152 25.59 -20.08 -1.97
CA ARG A 152 24.33 -19.36 -2.21
C ARG A 152 24.57 -17.85 -2.29
N GLU A 153 25.27 -17.29 -1.31
CA GLU A 153 25.56 -15.85 -1.30
C GLU A 153 26.48 -15.44 -2.46
N ALA A 154 27.40 -16.32 -2.86
CA ALA A 154 28.34 -16.04 -3.95
C ALA A 154 27.69 -16.00 -5.34
N LEU A 155 26.45 -16.48 -5.51
CA LEU A 155 25.77 -16.51 -6.81
C LEU A 155 25.69 -15.13 -7.47
N ALA A 156 25.42 -14.09 -6.69
CA ALA A 156 25.35 -12.71 -7.17
C ALA A 156 26.72 -12.12 -7.56
N LEU A 157 27.82 -12.77 -7.18
CA LEU A 157 29.19 -12.38 -7.53
C LEU A 157 29.69 -13.06 -8.81
N ALA A 158 28.88 -13.91 -9.45
CA ALA A 158 29.26 -14.60 -10.67
C ALA A 158 29.57 -13.63 -11.80
N GLU A 159 30.50 -14.03 -12.67
CA GLU A 159 31.00 -13.17 -13.74
C GLU A 159 29.94 -12.90 -14.80
N ASP A 160 29.29 -13.98 -15.21
CA ASP A 160 28.35 -14.08 -16.31
C ASP A 160 27.50 -15.36 -16.13
N ALA A 161 26.59 -15.60 -17.09
CA ALA A 161 25.77 -16.79 -17.12
C ALA A 161 26.58 -18.09 -17.30
N ASP A 162 27.74 -18.05 -17.95
CA ASP A 162 28.55 -19.25 -18.20
C ASP A 162 29.22 -19.76 -16.92
N ALA A 163 29.72 -18.85 -16.06
CA ALA A 163 30.22 -19.20 -14.73
C ALA A 163 29.13 -19.89 -13.87
N LEU A 164 27.89 -19.40 -13.95
CA LEU A 164 26.75 -20.02 -13.27
C LEU A 164 26.38 -21.38 -13.89
N LEU A 165 26.44 -21.53 -15.22
CA LEU A 165 26.18 -22.79 -15.92
C LEU A 165 27.23 -23.86 -15.59
N GLU A 166 28.50 -23.48 -15.48
CA GLU A 166 29.56 -24.36 -14.99
C GLU A 166 29.28 -24.84 -13.57
N ARG A 167 28.91 -23.91 -12.68
CA ARG A 167 28.50 -24.25 -11.32
C ARG A 167 27.30 -25.20 -11.31
N TRP A 168 26.31 -24.97 -12.17
CA TRP A 168 25.09 -25.76 -12.26
C TRP A 168 25.36 -27.23 -12.63
N ARG A 169 26.31 -27.48 -13.54
CA ARG A 169 26.71 -28.84 -13.93
C ARG A 169 27.36 -29.62 -12.79
N ALA A 170 28.04 -28.93 -11.88
CA ALA A 170 28.80 -29.54 -10.80
C ALA A 170 28.07 -29.52 -9.44
N GLU A 171 27.03 -28.71 -9.28
CA GLU A 171 26.30 -28.56 -8.01
C GLU A 171 25.37 -29.75 -7.75
N THR A 172 25.42 -30.30 -6.54
CA THR A 172 24.59 -31.44 -6.13
C THR A 172 23.74 -31.12 -4.90
N ASP A 173 24.09 -30.08 -4.14
CA ASP A 173 23.37 -29.68 -2.95
C ASP A 173 22.03 -29.02 -3.34
N PRO A 174 20.88 -29.61 -2.96
CA PRO A 174 19.58 -29.08 -3.35
C PRO A 174 19.31 -27.67 -2.82
N THR A 175 19.92 -27.28 -1.70
CA THR A 175 19.77 -25.93 -1.13
C THR A 175 20.46 -24.86 -1.96
N VAL A 176 21.46 -25.22 -2.77
CA VAL A 176 22.17 -24.31 -3.67
C VAL A 176 21.62 -24.38 -5.08
N ARG A 177 21.19 -25.57 -5.54
CA ARG A 177 20.66 -25.75 -6.90
C ARG A 177 19.48 -24.82 -7.20
N LEU A 178 18.55 -24.66 -6.27
CA LEU A 178 17.38 -23.81 -6.47
C LEU A 178 17.75 -22.33 -6.68
N PRO A 179 18.45 -21.64 -5.74
CA PRO A 179 18.84 -20.24 -5.94
C PRO A 179 19.79 -20.07 -7.12
N LEU A 180 20.61 -21.08 -7.45
CA LEU A 180 21.45 -21.06 -8.65
C LEU A 180 20.62 -21.05 -9.94
N LEU A 181 19.51 -21.79 -9.99
CA LEU A 181 18.61 -21.77 -11.14
C LEU A 181 17.93 -20.40 -11.29
N LEU A 182 17.51 -19.78 -10.18
CA LEU A 182 16.96 -18.42 -10.18
C LEU A 182 18.01 -17.39 -10.65
N ALA A 183 19.25 -17.50 -10.17
CA ALA A 183 20.36 -16.65 -10.59
C ALA A 183 20.68 -16.80 -12.09
N LEU A 184 20.61 -18.01 -12.64
CA LEU A 184 20.74 -18.25 -14.08
C LEU A 184 19.64 -17.51 -14.87
N GLY A 185 18.40 -17.56 -14.40
CA GLY A 185 17.29 -16.80 -15.01
C GLY A 185 17.55 -15.29 -15.01
N GLY A 186 17.97 -14.73 -13.87
CA GLY A 186 18.34 -13.32 -13.77
C GLY A 186 19.52 -12.94 -14.67
N ALA A 187 20.55 -13.78 -14.76
CA ALA A 187 21.69 -13.56 -15.64
C ALA A 187 21.31 -13.59 -17.13
N ALA A 188 20.39 -14.48 -17.53
CA ALA A 188 19.84 -14.49 -18.88
C ALA A 188 19.05 -13.22 -19.20
N ALA A 189 18.23 -12.73 -18.25
CA ALA A 189 17.47 -11.49 -18.39
C ALA A 189 18.38 -10.26 -18.55
N ALA A 190 19.50 -10.24 -17.85
CA ALA A 190 20.49 -9.16 -17.93
C ALA A 190 21.41 -9.25 -19.16
N SER A 191 21.44 -10.40 -19.85
CA SER A 191 22.35 -10.63 -20.98
C SER A 191 21.80 -10.08 -22.29
N GLY A 192 22.65 -9.39 -23.05
CA GLY A 192 22.37 -9.03 -24.45
C GLY A 192 22.76 -10.13 -25.45
N GLU A 193 23.35 -11.24 -24.99
CA GLU A 193 23.88 -12.29 -25.84
C GLU A 193 22.87 -13.44 -26.00
N ALA A 194 22.30 -13.56 -27.21
CA ALA A 194 21.32 -14.59 -27.54
C ALA A 194 21.81 -16.02 -27.21
N GLY A 195 23.09 -16.31 -27.46
CA GLY A 195 23.65 -17.64 -27.20
C GLY A 195 23.68 -18.02 -25.71
N ALA A 196 23.86 -17.06 -24.81
CA ALA A 196 23.82 -17.30 -23.36
C ALA A 196 22.37 -17.57 -22.90
N VAL A 197 21.42 -16.78 -23.41
CA VAL A 197 19.98 -16.95 -23.16
C VAL A 197 19.51 -18.34 -23.60
N ASP A 198 19.93 -18.81 -24.78
CA ASP A 198 19.55 -20.13 -25.29
C ASP A 198 20.06 -21.28 -24.42
N ARG A 199 21.30 -21.20 -23.92
CA ARG A 199 21.85 -22.21 -22.99
C ARG A 199 21.14 -22.24 -21.64
N VAL A 200 20.79 -21.07 -21.11
CA VAL A 200 19.99 -20.98 -19.89
C VAL A 200 18.58 -21.54 -20.13
N ARG A 201 17.95 -21.21 -21.26
CA ARG A 201 16.65 -21.75 -21.66
C ARG A 201 16.67 -23.28 -21.78
N GLU A 202 17.71 -23.86 -22.38
CA GLU A 202 17.89 -25.32 -22.44
C GLU A 202 17.98 -25.93 -21.04
N THR A 203 18.74 -25.29 -20.14
CA THR A 203 18.87 -25.74 -18.75
C THR A 203 17.52 -25.70 -18.01
N VAL A 204 16.82 -24.57 -18.08
CA VAL A 204 15.51 -24.37 -17.45
C VAL A 204 14.47 -25.37 -17.97
N THR A 205 14.37 -25.53 -19.30
CA THR A 205 13.43 -26.49 -19.91
C THR A 205 13.80 -27.94 -19.60
N GLY A 206 15.08 -28.26 -19.46
CA GLY A 206 15.54 -29.57 -18.97
C GLY A 206 15.06 -29.86 -17.54
N VAL A 207 15.15 -28.88 -16.64
CA VAL A 207 14.63 -28.98 -15.27
C VAL A 207 13.11 -29.13 -15.26
N LEU A 208 12.38 -28.36 -16.09
CA LEU A 208 10.92 -28.50 -16.18
C LEU A 208 10.45 -29.91 -16.55
N ARG A 209 11.24 -30.62 -17.36
CA ARG A 209 10.91 -31.99 -17.80
C ARG A 209 11.29 -33.08 -16.80
N THR A 210 12.37 -32.88 -16.04
CA THR A 210 13.03 -33.98 -15.30
C THR A 210 13.25 -33.70 -13.81
N GLY A 211 13.11 -32.45 -13.38
CA GLY A 211 13.27 -32.04 -11.99
C GLY A 211 12.19 -32.58 -11.08
N ASP A 212 12.47 -32.60 -9.78
CA ASP A 212 11.43 -32.82 -8.78
C ASP A 212 10.42 -31.65 -8.76
N PRO A 213 9.23 -31.81 -8.17
CA PRO A 213 8.17 -30.82 -8.23
C PRO A 213 8.61 -29.39 -7.86
N VAL A 214 9.37 -29.20 -6.77
CA VAL A 214 9.80 -27.86 -6.33
C VAL A 214 10.80 -27.25 -7.30
N MET A 215 11.73 -28.05 -7.83
CA MET A 215 12.68 -27.58 -8.85
C MET A 215 11.99 -27.21 -10.17
N ARG A 216 10.87 -27.87 -10.52
CA ARG A 216 10.07 -27.48 -11.70
C ARG A 216 9.40 -26.12 -11.48
N VAL A 217 8.87 -25.85 -10.28
CA VAL A 217 8.36 -24.50 -9.94
C VAL A 217 9.48 -23.46 -10.01
N ALA A 218 10.65 -23.73 -9.43
CA ALA A 218 11.80 -22.83 -9.52
C ALA A 218 12.25 -22.57 -10.97
N ALA A 219 12.14 -23.57 -11.84
CA ALA A 219 12.43 -23.41 -13.26
C ALA A 219 11.44 -22.45 -13.95
N VAL A 220 10.16 -22.47 -13.60
CA VAL A 220 9.19 -21.47 -14.09
C VAL A 220 9.59 -20.06 -13.67
N TYR A 221 10.03 -19.86 -12.42
CA TYR A 221 10.50 -18.55 -11.92
C TYR A 221 11.75 -18.08 -12.67
N ALA A 222 12.73 -18.96 -12.83
CA ALA A 222 13.93 -18.66 -13.58
C ALA A 222 13.61 -18.29 -15.03
N TRP A 223 12.65 -18.99 -15.65
CA TRP A 223 12.21 -18.68 -17.01
C TRP A 223 11.53 -17.32 -17.10
N ALA A 224 10.66 -17.00 -16.14
CA ALA A 224 9.90 -15.76 -16.10
C ALA A 224 10.77 -14.51 -16.17
N ALA A 225 12.00 -14.58 -15.62
CA ALA A 225 12.94 -13.48 -15.63
C ALA A 225 13.29 -12.98 -17.05
N PHE A 226 13.28 -13.86 -18.06
CA PHE A 226 13.62 -13.52 -19.46
C PHE A 226 12.55 -13.94 -20.47
N ASP A 227 11.41 -14.44 -20.01
CA ASP A 227 10.23 -14.82 -20.80
C ASP A 227 8.98 -14.67 -19.93
N PRO A 228 8.38 -13.46 -19.87
CA PRO A 228 7.26 -13.17 -18.97
C PRO A 228 6.03 -14.07 -19.20
N ASP A 229 5.88 -14.66 -20.38
CA ASP A 229 4.76 -15.54 -20.70
C ASP A 229 4.98 -17.00 -20.26
N ALA A 230 6.16 -17.36 -19.77
CA ALA A 230 6.44 -18.72 -19.31
C ALA A 230 5.53 -19.17 -18.15
N PRO A 231 5.29 -18.40 -17.09
CA PRO A 231 4.35 -18.75 -16.02
C PRO A 231 2.91 -18.92 -16.49
N VAL A 232 2.49 -18.18 -17.52
CA VAL A 232 1.17 -18.32 -18.13
C VAL A 232 1.05 -19.67 -18.83
N ARG A 233 2.07 -20.07 -19.59
CA ARG A 233 2.11 -21.38 -20.28
C ARG A 233 2.18 -22.56 -19.32
N GLU A 234 2.92 -22.41 -18.22
CA GLU A 234 3.16 -23.46 -17.23
C GLU A 234 2.22 -23.35 -16.00
N GLN A 235 1.10 -22.63 -16.13
CA GLN A 235 0.16 -22.41 -15.03
C GLN A 235 -0.36 -23.73 -14.43
N ASP A 236 -0.67 -24.72 -15.27
CA ASP A 236 -1.14 -26.04 -14.81
C ASP A 236 -0.13 -26.70 -13.88
N LEU A 237 1.15 -26.65 -14.24
CA LEU A 237 2.23 -27.17 -13.42
C LEU A 237 2.33 -26.45 -12.08
N LEU A 238 2.21 -25.11 -12.07
CA LEU A 238 2.22 -24.34 -10.84
C LEU A 238 1.05 -24.74 -9.93
N VAL A 239 -0.17 -24.84 -10.47
CA VAL A 239 -1.35 -25.24 -9.69
C VAL A 239 -1.19 -26.65 -9.15
N ASP A 240 -0.78 -27.61 -9.98
CA ASP A 240 -0.64 -29.02 -9.57
C ASP A 240 0.37 -29.18 -8.44
N VAL A 241 1.55 -28.54 -8.54
CA VAL A 241 2.61 -28.69 -7.54
C VAL A 241 2.31 -27.89 -6.26
N LEU A 242 1.78 -26.68 -6.37
CA LEU A 242 1.51 -25.82 -5.21
C LEU A 242 0.24 -26.24 -4.46
N SER A 243 -0.65 -27.02 -5.08
CA SER A 243 -1.82 -27.58 -4.40
C SER A 243 -1.59 -28.95 -3.76
N ASP A 244 -0.47 -29.62 -4.04
CA ASP A 244 -0.14 -30.93 -3.47
C ASP A 244 0.37 -30.82 -2.02
N PRO A 245 -0.38 -31.31 -1.01
CA PRO A 245 0.03 -31.25 0.38
C PRO A 245 1.31 -32.07 0.67
N ALA A 246 1.59 -33.10 -0.13
CA ALA A 246 2.78 -33.95 0.05
C ALA A 246 4.07 -33.23 -0.35
N VAL A 247 3.99 -32.26 -1.27
CA VAL A 247 5.15 -31.47 -1.71
C VAL A 247 5.42 -30.30 -0.76
N ARG A 248 4.42 -29.81 -0.03
CA ARG A 248 4.52 -28.61 0.83
C ARG A 248 5.78 -28.56 1.72
N PRO A 249 6.12 -29.58 2.52
CA PRO A 249 7.30 -29.51 3.41
C PRO A 249 8.62 -29.38 2.66
N ARG A 250 8.65 -29.75 1.38
CA ARG A 250 9.86 -29.67 0.57
C ARG A 250 10.30 -28.22 0.36
N PHE A 251 9.36 -27.28 0.18
CA PHE A 251 9.68 -25.86 -0.03
C PHE A 251 10.55 -25.30 1.11
N GLU A 252 10.15 -25.55 2.36
CA GLU A 252 10.84 -25.13 3.60
C GLU A 252 12.23 -25.78 3.79
N THR A 253 12.66 -26.65 2.89
CA THR A 253 13.99 -27.29 2.96
C THR A 253 14.93 -26.88 1.83
N VAL A 254 14.44 -26.22 0.77
CA VAL A 254 15.26 -25.89 -0.40
C VAL A 254 15.02 -24.52 -1.01
N TRP A 255 13.90 -23.87 -0.71
CA TRP A 255 13.58 -22.57 -1.28
C TRP A 255 14.31 -21.45 -0.54
N TYR A 256 15.64 -21.44 -0.65
CA TYR A 256 16.49 -20.37 -0.14
C TYR A 256 16.59 -19.25 -1.17
N LEU A 257 16.55 -18.01 -0.69
CA LEU A 257 16.97 -16.83 -1.45
C LEU A 257 18.26 -16.28 -0.84
N PRO A 258 19.12 -15.59 -1.61
CA PRO A 258 20.29 -14.90 -1.06
C PRO A 258 19.90 -13.90 0.03
N ALA A 259 20.76 -13.71 1.02
CA ALA A 259 20.57 -12.83 2.20
C ALA A 259 19.39 -13.23 3.12
N VAL A 260 18.95 -14.49 3.07
CA VAL A 260 17.93 -15.04 3.97
C VAL A 260 18.44 -16.32 4.61
N GLU A 261 18.42 -16.37 5.93
CA GLU A 261 18.92 -17.52 6.71
C GLU A 261 18.05 -18.77 6.51
N ASP A 262 16.73 -18.59 6.56
CA ASP A 262 15.74 -19.65 6.48
C ASP A 262 15.15 -19.84 5.07
N ALA A 263 14.76 -21.07 4.76
CA ALA A 263 14.05 -21.35 3.53
C ALA A 263 12.58 -20.92 3.62
N PHE A 264 12.04 -20.47 2.49
CA PHE A 264 10.66 -20.03 2.41
C PHE A 264 9.69 -21.20 2.29
N GLY A 265 8.53 -21.02 2.93
CA GLY A 265 7.39 -21.91 2.78
C GLY A 265 6.71 -21.77 1.41
N ARG A 266 5.84 -22.74 1.13
CA ARG A 266 5.02 -22.77 -0.08
C ARG A 266 4.15 -21.53 -0.23
N GLU A 267 3.61 -21.01 0.86
CA GLU A 267 2.68 -19.87 0.86
C GLU A 267 3.36 -18.59 0.34
N SER A 268 4.63 -18.36 0.71
CA SER A 268 5.43 -17.26 0.15
C SER A 268 5.62 -17.43 -1.36
N VAL A 269 5.86 -18.66 -1.81
CA VAL A 269 6.03 -18.97 -3.24
C VAL A 269 4.71 -18.71 -3.98
N VAL A 270 3.56 -19.14 -3.47
CA VAL A 270 2.25 -18.85 -4.08
C VAL A 270 2.06 -17.35 -4.28
N SER A 271 2.36 -16.53 -3.26
CA SER A 271 2.26 -15.08 -3.34
C SER A 271 3.12 -14.49 -4.47
N TRP A 272 4.37 -14.94 -4.56
CA TRP A 272 5.26 -14.50 -5.64
C TRP A 272 4.82 -15.00 -7.02
N ALA A 273 4.18 -16.17 -7.11
CA ALA A 273 3.73 -16.74 -8.38
C ALA A 273 2.62 -15.88 -8.99
N VAL A 274 1.73 -15.34 -8.15
CA VAL A 274 0.72 -14.37 -8.60
C VAL A 274 1.37 -13.10 -9.13
N SER A 275 2.46 -12.65 -8.51
CA SER A 275 3.21 -11.48 -8.98
C SER A 275 3.84 -11.71 -10.37
N LEU A 276 4.30 -12.94 -10.67
CA LEU A 276 4.78 -13.31 -12.01
C LEU A 276 3.69 -13.23 -13.09
N LEU A 277 2.43 -13.35 -12.70
CA LEU A 277 1.26 -13.30 -13.59
C LEU A 277 0.66 -11.88 -13.67
N GLY A 278 1.34 -10.86 -13.12
CA GLY A 278 0.81 -9.50 -13.02
C GLY A 278 0.46 -8.83 -14.36
N HIS A 279 1.11 -9.22 -15.47
CA HIS A 279 0.78 -8.76 -16.82
C HIS A 279 -0.42 -9.49 -17.44
N ALA A 280 -0.82 -10.63 -16.88
CA ALA A 280 -1.92 -11.49 -17.34
C ALA A 280 -2.97 -11.69 -16.22
N PRO A 281 -3.73 -10.65 -15.84
CA PRO A 281 -4.58 -10.65 -14.64
C PRO A 281 -5.70 -11.70 -14.67
N GLU A 282 -6.23 -12.05 -15.86
CA GLU A 282 -7.19 -13.15 -16.00
C GLU A 282 -6.57 -14.51 -15.65
N THR A 283 -5.30 -14.70 -16.02
CA THR A 283 -4.54 -15.91 -15.67
C THR A 283 -4.21 -15.92 -14.17
N ALA A 284 -3.81 -14.78 -13.61
CA ALA A 284 -3.60 -14.64 -12.17
C ALA A 284 -4.87 -14.97 -11.37
N LEU A 285 -6.04 -14.47 -11.80
CA LEU A 285 -7.32 -14.81 -11.18
C LEU A 285 -7.64 -16.30 -11.31
N SER A 286 -7.49 -16.86 -12.51
CA SER A 286 -7.68 -18.31 -12.75
C SER A 286 -6.79 -19.14 -11.84
N PHE A 287 -5.53 -18.72 -11.65
CA PHE A 287 -4.57 -19.37 -10.77
C PHE A 287 -5.04 -19.38 -9.32
N CYS A 288 -5.43 -18.22 -8.77
CA CYS A 288 -5.96 -18.12 -7.40
C CYS A 288 -7.23 -18.97 -7.21
N VAL A 289 -8.19 -18.89 -8.13
CA VAL A 289 -9.45 -19.65 -8.04
C VAL A 289 -9.20 -21.16 -8.04
N ARG A 290 -8.27 -21.64 -8.88
CA ARG A 290 -7.90 -23.06 -8.92
C ARG A 290 -7.20 -23.52 -7.64
N LEU A 291 -6.31 -22.70 -7.09
CA LEU A 291 -5.67 -23.00 -5.80
C LEU A 291 -6.67 -23.04 -4.65
N ILE A 292 -7.63 -22.11 -4.60
CA ILE A 292 -8.71 -22.15 -3.61
C ILE A 292 -9.53 -23.44 -3.76
N GLY A 293 -9.89 -23.82 -4.98
CA GLY A 293 -10.62 -25.06 -5.25
C GLY A 293 -9.86 -26.30 -4.73
N ALA A 294 -8.59 -26.43 -5.13
CA ALA A 294 -7.76 -27.56 -4.71
C ALA A 294 -7.49 -27.58 -3.19
N ALA A 295 -7.32 -26.40 -2.57
CA ALA A 295 -7.16 -26.28 -1.13
C ALA A 295 -8.37 -26.83 -0.37
N ARG A 296 -9.59 -26.55 -0.85
CA ARG A 296 -10.83 -27.08 -0.26
C ARG A 296 -10.95 -28.59 -0.42
N GLU A 297 -10.59 -29.12 -1.60
CA GLU A 297 -10.61 -30.55 -1.86
C GLU A 297 -9.65 -31.34 -0.96
N HIS A 298 -8.47 -30.76 -0.69
CA HIS A 298 -7.44 -31.37 0.14
C HIS A 298 -7.53 -31.03 1.64
N GLY A 299 -8.41 -30.11 2.04
CA GLY A 299 -8.51 -29.64 3.43
C GLY A 299 -7.28 -28.85 3.90
N ASP A 300 -6.77 -27.96 3.04
CA ASP A 300 -5.56 -27.14 3.26
C ASP A 300 -5.93 -25.67 3.50
N PRO A 301 -6.24 -25.28 4.76
CA PRO A 301 -6.69 -23.93 5.06
C PRO A 301 -5.60 -22.87 4.79
N LEU A 302 -4.32 -23.20 4.98
CA LEU A 302 -3.23 -22.25 4.76
C LEU A 302 -3.11 -21.87 3.29
N LEU A 303 -3.18 -22.85 2.37
CA LEU A 303 -3.24 -22.54 0.93
C LEU A 303 -4.47 -21.70 0.57
N CYS A 304 -5.63 -22.06 1.14
CA CYS A 304 -6.88 -21.36 0.86
C CYS A 304 -6.80 -19.89 1.30
N ARG A 305 -6.29 -19.63 2.51
CA ARG A 305 -6.07 -18.28 3.04
C ARG A 305 -5.15 -17.46 2.14
N THR A 306 -3.98 -18.01 1.79
CA THR A 306 -3.01 -17.32 0.92
C THR A 306 -3.61 -17.02 -0.46
N ALA A 307 -4.29 -17.98 -1.10
CA ALA A 307 -4.88 -17.77 -2.40
C ALA A 307 -6.05 -16.76 -2.37
N LEU A 308 -6.81 -16.71 -1.28
CA LEU A 308 -7.83 -15.68 -1.04
C LEU A 308 -7.20 -14.29 -0.86
N ASP A 309 -6.08 -14.17 -0.14
CA ASP A 309 -5.36 -12.91 0.03
C ASP A 309 -4.86 -12.36 -1.32
N GLU A 310 -4.34 -13.22 -2.18
CA GLU A 310 -3.93 -12.81 -3.54
C GLU A 310 -5.13 -12.46 -4.44
N ALA A 311 -6.21 -13.24 -4.36
CA ALA A 311 -7.45 -12.93 -5.08
C ALA A 311 -8.04 -11.58 -4.64
N TRP A 312 -7.97 -11.27 -3.34
CA TRP A 312 -8.32 -9.98 -2.77
C TRP A 312 -7.46 -8.85 -3.36
N ARG A 313 -6.13 -9.00 -3.41
CA ARG A 313 -5.23 -7.99 -4.00
C ARG A 313 -5.55 -7.72 -5.46
N LEU A 314 -5.93 -8.75 -6.23
CA LEU A 314 -6.42 -8.57 -7.61
C LEU A 314 -7.75 -7.78 -7.63
N LEU A 315 -8.70 -8.12 -6.76
CA LEU A 315 -10.00 -7.45 -6.68
C LEU A 315 -9.90 -5.96 -6.28
N VAL A 316 -8.95 -5.61 -5.42
CA VAL A 316 -8.64 -4.23 -5.03
C VAL A 316 -8.31 -3.38 -6.27
N VAL A 317 -7.70 -3.96 -7.30
CA VAL A 317 -7.24 -3.22 -8.49
C VAL A 317 -8.11 -3.43 -9.73
N ARG A 318 -8.90 -4.51 -9.77
CA ARG A 318 -9.74 -4.91 -10.91
C ARG A 318 -11.15 -5.30 -10.45
N PRO A 319 -12.19 -4.49 -10.74
CA PRO A 319 -13.57 -4.83 -10.43
C PRO A 319 -14.06 -6.12 -11.10
N SER A 320 -13.61 -6.45 -12.31
CA SER A 320 -14.02 -7.66 -13.04
C SER A 320 -13.80 -8.98 -12.28
N VAL A 321 -12.84 -8.99 -11.34
CA VAL A 321 -12.54 -10.13 -10.46
C VAL A 321 -13.73 -10.54 -9.60
N ALA A 322 -14.62 -9.59 -9.26
CA ALA A 322 -15.78 -9.81 -8.41
C ALA A 322 -16.65 -10.99 -8.88
N ALA A 323 -16.88 -11.10 -10.19
CA ALA A 323 -17.76 -12.11 -10.76
C ALA A 323 -17.30 -13.56 -10.46
N ALA A 324 -15.99 -13.78 -10.37
CA ALA A 324 -15.44 -15.10 -10.04
C ALA A 324 -15.41 -15.35 -8.52
N LEU A 325 -15.10 -14.32 -7.72
CA LEU A 325 -14.93 -14.47 -6.27
C LEU A 325 -16.25 -14.49 -5.50
N LEU A 326 -17.29 -13.82 -5.99
CA LEU A 326 -18.58 -13.71 -5.32
C LEU A 326 -19.19 -15.09 -4.96
N PRO A 327 -19.38 -16.04 -5.90
CA PRO A 327 -19.90 -17.38 -5.55
C PRO A 327 -18.94 -18.22 -4.71
N LEU A 328 -17.63 -18.00 -4.88
CA LEU A 328 -16.61 -18.71 -4.13
C LEU A 328 -16.62 -18.30 -2.65
N ALA A 329 -16.64 -17.00 -2.36
CA ALA A 329 -16.73 -16.46 -1.02
C ALA A 329 -18.02 -16.91 -0.32
N GLY A 330 -19.16 -16.90 -1.03
CA GLY A 330 -20.42 -17.44 -0.51
C GLY A 330 -20.33 -18.90 -0.06
N ALA A 331 -19.66 -19.76 -0.84
CA ALA A 331 -19.47 -21.16 -0.48
C ALA A 331 -18.50 -21.38 0.70
N LEU A 332 -17.59 -20.43 0.93
CA LEU A 332 -16.56 -20.48 1.97
C LEU A 332 -17.04 -19.95 3.33
N LEU A 333 -18.24 -19.36 3.42
CA LEU A 333 -18.84 -18.98 4.70
C LEU A 333 -19.08 -20.17 5.65
N ALA A 334 -19.14 -21.39 5.13
CA ALA A 334 -19.33 -22.61 5.92
C ALA A 334 -18.04 -23.40 6.14
N ASP A 335 -16.88 -22.82 5.83
CA ASP A 335 -15.59 -23.50 5.98
C ASP A 335 -15.27 -23.77 7.47
N PRO A 336 -14.73 -24.94 7.86
CA PRO A 336 -14.35 -25.20 9.25
C PRO A 336 -13.26 -24.28 9.77
N ASP A 337 -12.46 -23.67 8.90
CA ASP A 337 -11.35 -22.81 9.26
C ASP A 337 -11.77 -21.34 9.45
N ASP A 338 -11.46 -20.77 10.62
CA ASP A 338 -11.84 -19.41 11.00
C ASP A 338 -11.24 -18.36 10.05
N GLY A 339 -9.97 -18.53 9.66
CA GLY A 339 -9.27 -17.61 8.76
C GLY A 339 -9.81 -17.62 7.33
N VAL A 340 -10.36 -18.76 6.88
CA VAL A 340 -11.08 -18.88 5.60
C VAL A 340 -12.45 -18.21 5.68
N ARG A 341 -13.26 -18.49 6.72
CA ARG A 341 -14.56 -17.83 6.92
C ARG A 341 -14.41 -16.31 7.05
N TYR A 342 -13.37 -15.86 7.74
CA TYR A 342 -13.02 -14.45 7.92
C TYR A 342 -12.84 -13.76 6.56
N ARG A 343 -11.97 -14.31 5.70
CA ARG A 343 -11.69 -13.76 4.37
C ARG A 343 -12.92 -13.82 3.46
N ALA A 344 -13.72 -14.88 3.56
CA ALA A 344 -14.96 -15.01 2.82
C ALA A 344 -15.98 -13.92 3.22
N ALA A 345 -16.21 -13.71 4.51
CA ALA A 345 -17.09 -12.66 5.01
C ALA A 345 -16.59 -11.25 4.60
N HIS A 346 -15.28 -11.00 4.73
CA HIS A 346 -14.67 -9.74 4.30
C HIS A 346 -14.80 -9.50 2.79
N LEU A 347 -14.56 -10.52 1.96
CA LEU A 347 -14.76 -10.45 0.50
C LEU A 347 -16.22 -10.16 0.14
N LEU A 348 -17.19 -10.70 0.88
CA LEU A 348 -18.60 -10.35 0.65
C LEU A 348 -18.91 -8.92 1.12
N ALA A 349 -18.26 -8.44 2.18
CA ALA A 349 -18.47 -7.09 2.69
C ALA A 349 -18.07 -6.01 1.69
N VAL A 350 -16.90 -6.16 1.08
CA VAL A 350 -16.36 -5.18 0.12
C VAL A 350 -17.09 -5.21 -1.23
N LEU A 351 -17.75 -6.33 -1.57
CA LEU A 351 -18.61 -6.47 -2.76
C LEU A 351 -20.02 -5.89 -2.52
N GLY A 352 -20.37 -5.63 -1.26
CA GLY A 352 -21.56 -4.91 -0.84
C GLY A 352 -22.87 -5.45 -1.44
N PRO A 353 -23.69 -4.64 -2.13
CA PRO A 353 -25.00 -5.07 -2.61
C PRO A 353 -24.97 -6.34 -3.49
N GLU A 354 -23.88 -6.60 -4.22
CA GLU A 354 -23.75 -7.82 -5.03
C GLU A 354 -23.73 -9.10 -4.18
N ALA A 355 -23.34 -8.99 -2.90
CA ALA A 355 -23.34 -10.08 -1.93
C ALA A 355 -24.71 -10.40 -1.31
N ALA A 356 -25.78 -9.68 -1.68
CA ALA A 356 -27.13 -9.91 -1.16
C ALA A 356 -27.61 -11.39 -1.20
N PRO A 357 -27.29 -12.21 -2.22
CA PRO A 357 -27.67 -13.63 -2.22
C PRO A 357 -27.13 -14.46 -1.05
N TYR A 358 -26.09 -13.97 -0.35
CA TYR A 358 -25.44 -14.66 0.77
C TYR A 358 -25.80 -14.08 2.14
N ALA A 359 -26.78 -13.17 2.21
CA ALA A 359 -27.18 -12.51 3.46
C ALA A 359 -27.59 -13.49 4.56
N ASP A 360 -28.25 -14.61 4.23
CA ASP A 360 -28.61 -15.63 5.23
C ASP A 360 -27.39 -16.37 5.80
N GLY A 361 -26.39 -16.65 4.96
CA GLY A 361 -25.12 -17.23 5.42
C GLY A 361 -24.36 -16.27 6.33
N LEU A 362 -24.29 -14.99 5.96
CA LEU A 362 -23.68 -13.94 6.78
C LEU A 362 -24.41 -13.75 8.11
N ALA A 363 -25.75 -13.78 8.11
CA ALA A 363 -26.55 -13.66 9.32
C ALA A 363 -26.32 -14.81 10.29
N ALA A 364 -26.07 -16.03 9.79
CA ALA A 364 -25.74 -17.18 10.63
C ALA A 364 -24.37 -17.05 11.33
N LEU A 365 -23.49 -16.17 10.84
CA LEU A 365 -22.14 -15.95 11.38
C LEU A 365 -22.05 -14.73 12.31
N LEU A 366 -23.13 -14.00 12.58
CA LEU A 366 -23.10 -12.75 13.35
C LEU A 366 -22.48 -12.85 14.76
N ASP A 367 -22.51 -14.06 15.33
CA ASP A 367 -21.97 -14.41 16.65
C ASP A 367 -20.75 -15.35 16.56
N ASP A 368 -20.20 -15.57 15.36
CA ASP A 368 -19.00 -16.39 15.14
C ASP A 368 -17.77 -15.68 15.74
N PRO A 369 -17.11 -16.27 16.77
CA PRO A 369 -15.99 -15.66 17.46
C PRO A 369 -14.64 -15.94 16.76
N GLY A 370 -14.64 -16.58 15.59
CA GLY A 370 -13.43 -16.92 14.85
C GLY A 370 -12.60 -15.66 14.57
N GLU A 371 -11.30 -15.77 14.80
CA GLU A 371 -10.33 -14.67 14.61
C GLU A 371 -9.18 -15.17 13.74
N GLU A 372 -8.46 -14.24 13.12
CA GLU A 372 -7.23 -14.53 12.38
C GLU A 372 -6.06 -13.83 13.06
N GLU A 373 -4.93 -14.54 13.15
CA GLU A 373 -3.74 -14.01 13.78
C GLU A 373 -3.29 -12.74 13.02
N TYR A 374 -3.04 -11.65 13.76
CA TYR A 374 -2.63 -10.34 13.22
C TYR A 374 -3.68 -9.54 12.43
N LEU A 375 -4.91 -10.04 12.25
CA LEU A 375 -6.00 -9.30 11.63
C LEU A 375 -7.03 -8.83 12.66
N GLU A 376 -7.76 -7.78 12.32
CA GLU A 376 -8.69 -7.13 13.26
C GLU A 376 -10.13 -7.64 13.12
N GLY A 377 -10.74 -7.90 14.28
CA GLY A 377 -12.13 -8.28 14.39
C GLY A 377 -12.37 -9.79 14.24
N THR A 378 -13.59 -10.19 14.51
CA THR A 378 -14.04 -11.58 14.37
C THR A 378 -14.69 -11.82 13.01
N VAL A 379 -14.88 -13.09 12.64
CA VAL A 379 -15.74 -13.49 11.51
C VAL A 379 -17.12 -12.82 11.62
N GLY A 380 -17.70 -12.75 12.82
CA GLY A 380 -18.99 -12.10 13.04
C GLY A 380 -18.99 -10.58 12.84
N ASP A 381 -17.87 -9.90 13.08
CA ASP A 381 -17.74 -8.46 12.80
C ASP A 381 -17.69 -8.19 11.29
N HIS A 382 -16.95 -9.01 10.53
CA HIS A 382 -16.93 -8.94 9.06
C HIS A 382 -18.27 -9.33 8.44
N ALA A 383 -18.95 -10.35 8.98
CA ALA A 383 -20.29 -10.72 8.53
C ALA A 383 -21.31 -9.61 8.79
N ARG A 384 -21.21 -8.95 9.94
CA ARG A 384 -22.03 -7.77 10.28
C ARG A 384 -21.73 -6.61 9.34
N TRP A 385 -20.47 -6.33 9.05
CA TRP A 385 -20.12 -5.30 8.08
C TRP A 385 -20.70 -5.63 6.69
N ALA A 386 -20.62 -6.89 6.25
CA ALA A 386 -21.22 -7.31 5.00
C ALA A 386 -22.73 -7.10 4.94
N LEU A 387 -23.46 -7.46 6.01
CA LEU A 387 -24.90 -7.20 6.10
C LEU A 387 -25.23 -5.71 6.04
N ASN A 388 -24.45 -4.86 6.73
CA ASN A 388 -24.63 -3.40 6.65
C ASN A 388 -24.36 -2.86 5.24
N ARG A 389 -23.36 -3.38 4.55
CA ARG A 389 -23.05 -3.04 3.15
C ARG A 389 -24.13 -3.50 2.16
N ILE A 390 -24.78 -4.63 2.44
CA ILE A 390 -25.93 -5.15 1.68
C ILE A 390 -27.20 -4.32 1.96
N GLY A 391 -27.29 -3.67 3.12
CA GLY A 391 -28.50 -2.99 3.60
C GLY A 391 -29.46 -3.92 4.34
N ASP A 392 -28.96 -5.03 4.90
CA ASP A 392 -29.75 -5.98 5.67
C ASP A 392 -29.83 -5.53 7.15
N PRO A 393 -31.04 -5.31 7.70
CA PRO A 393 -31.21 -4.78 9.05
C PRO A 393 -30.73 -5.73 10.16
N ARG A 394 -30.47 -7.01 9.87
CA ARG A 394 -29.89 -7.97 10.83
C ARG A 394 -28.48 -7.57 11.28
N GLY A 395 -27.77 -6.73 10.52
CA GLY A 395 -26.45 -6.20 10.89
C GLY A 395 -26.47 -4.98 11.82
N LEU A 396 -27.64 -4.41 12.12
CA LEU A 396 -27.80 -3.18 12.92
C LEU A 396 -27.70 -3.36 14.44
N PRO A 397 -28.19 -4.46 15.06
CA PRO A 397 -28.11 -4.64 16.50
C PRO A 397 -26.68 -4.50 17.03
N ASP A 398 -26.52 -3.67 18.07
CA ASP A 398 -25.26 -3.33 18.75
C ASP A 398 -24.15 -2.76 17.85
N LEU A 399 -24.46 -2.35 16.61
CA LEU A 399 -23.46 -1.93 15.63
C LEU A 399 -22.58 -0.79 16.12
N VAL A 400 -23.18 0.28 16.65
CA VAL A 400 -22.46 1.48 17.11
C VAL A 400 -21.52 1.15 18.27
N GLU A 401 -22.00 0.33 19.20
CA GLU A 401 -21.24 -0.13 20.36
C GLU A 401 -20.05 -0.99 19.94
N ARG A 402 -20.25 -1.95 19.02
CA ARG A 402 -19.19 -2.81 18.47
C ARG A 402 -18.13 -2.03 17.72
N LEU A 403 -18.54 -1.05 16.92
CA LEU A 403 -17.62 -0.16 16.21
C LEU A 403 -16.78 0.68 17.18
N TYR A 404 -17.34 1.06 18.33
CA TYR A 404 -16.65 1.88 19.33
C TYR A 404 -15.79 1.07 20.30
N ALA A 405 -16.16 -0.17 20.62
CA ALA A 405 -15.52 -0.99 21.65
C ALA A 405 -13.97 -1.10 21.54
N PRO A 406 -13.36 -1.26 20.34
CA PRO A 406 -11.90 -1.32 20.19
C PRO A 406 -11.17 -0.05 20.66
N TYR A 407 -11.87 1.08 20.73
CA TYR A 407 -11.27 2.39 21.02
C TYR A 407 -11.26 2.74 22.52
N ARG A 408 -11.80 1.88 23.41
CA ARG A 408 -11.90 2.18 24.86
C ARG A 408 -10.58 2.09 25.63
N ASP A 409 -9.67 1.19 25.25
CA ASP A 409 -8.53 0.78 26.09
C ASP A 409 -7.14 1.26 25.60
N ARG A 410 -7.08 2.38 24.85
CA ARG A 410 -5.91 3.05 24.23
C ARG A 410 -5.63 2.65 22.78
N TYR A 411 -5.28 3.69 22.02
CA TYR A 411 -5.13 3.73 20.57
C TYR A 411 -3.86 3.02 20.08
N SER A 412 -4.02 1.94 19.33
CA SER A 412 -3.07 1.55 18.28
C SER A 412 -3.70 0.49 17.37
N ARG A 413 -4.57 0.90 16.45
CA ARG A 413 -4.80 0.07 15.25
C ARG A 413 -3.47 0.05 14.49
N ALA A 414 -2.85 -1.12 14.37
CA ALA A 414 -1.63 -1.28 13.58
C ALA A 414 -1.99 -1.08 12.11
N TYR A 415 -1.35 -0.10 11.45
CA TYR A 415 -1.57 0.17 10.03
C TYR A 415 -0.68 -0.75 9.20
N VAL A 416 -1.25 -1.82 8.64
CA VAL A 416 -0.65 -2.54 7.52
C VAL A 416 -1.46 -2.22 6.26
N LEU A 417 -0.80 -1.62 5.27
CA LEU A 417 -1.41 -1.28 3.98
C LEU A 417 -1.64 -2.57 3.18
N GLY A 418 -2.90 -2.94 2.95
CA GLY A 418 -3.28 -3.96 1.97
C GLY A 418 -4.04 -5.18 2.50
N ASP A 419 -4.11 -5.36 3.82
CA ASP A 419 -4.75 -6.53 4.42
C ASP A 419 -6.24 -6.29 4.75
N PRO A 420 -7.07 -7.36 4.79
CA PRO A 420 -8.44 -7.31 5.27
C PRO A 420 -8.56 -6.70 6.68
N ARG A 421 -9.25 -5.56 6.81
CA ARG A 421 -9.44 -4.86 8.09
C ARG A 421 -10.87 -4.38 8.25
N LEU A 422 -11.30 -4.16 9.49
CA LEU A 422 -12.57 -3.51 9.75
C LEU A 422 -12.57 -2.05 9.23
N PRO A 423 -13.69 -1.59 8.66
CA PRO A 423 -13.85 -0.19 8.25
C PRO A 423 -13.84 0.76 9.45
N GLU A 424 -13.61 2.06 9.19
CA GLU A 424 -13.80 3.08 10.21
C GLU A 424 -15.30 3.32 10.50
N ILE A 425 -15.60 3.89 11.66
CA ILE A 425 -16.99 4.09 12.13
C ILE A 425 -17.81 4.89 11.12
N GLU A 426 -17.27 6.00 10.61
CA GLU A 426 -17.94 6.85 9.64
C GLU A 426 -18.16 6.15 8.30
N GLU A 427 -17.25 5.25 7.89
CA GLU A 427 -17.37 4.50 6.64
C GLU A 427 -18.54 3.51 6.69
N VAL A 428 -18.86 2.98 7.87
CA VAL A 428 -20.02 2.10 8.08
C VAL A 428 -21.30 2.90 8.31
N LEU A 429 -21.26 3.93 9.15
CA LEU A 429 -22.48 4.62 9.58
C LEU A 429 -23.01 5.62 8.56
N ILE A 430 -22.15 6.30 7.77
CA ILE A 430 -22.59 7.29 6.78
C ILE A 430 -23.58 6.69 5.75
N PRO A 431 -23.30 5.52 5.13
CA PRO A 431 -24.24 4.89 4.20
C PRO A 431 -25.59 4.49 4.83
N LEU A 432 -25.64 4.26 6.15
CA LEU A 432 -26.83 3.78 6.86
C LEU A 432 -27.81 4.90 7.24
N ARG A 433 -27.87 5.98 6.47
CA ARG A 433 -28.75 7.14 6.71
C ARG A 433 -30.22 6.77 6.85
N GLU A 434 -30.70 5.80 6.07
CA GLU A 434 -32.09 5.32 6.15
C GLU A 434 -32.41 4.64 7.49
N HIS A 435 -31.38 4.15 8.20
CA HIS A 435 -31.48 3.54 9.53
C HIS A 435 -31.10 4.49 10.67
N ALA A 436 -30.89 5.78 10.39
CA ALA A 436 -30.45 6.77 11.38
C ALA A 436 -31.33 6.77 12.64
N GLN A 437 -32.65 6.63 12.52
CA GLN A 437 -33.54 6.59 13.70
C GLN A 437 -33.23 5.43 14.66
N THR A 438 -32.76 4.29 14.13
CA THR A 438 -32.41 3.10 14.92
C THR A 438 -31.03 3.26 15.58
N LEU A 439 -30.08 3.87 14.87
CA LEU A 439 -28.67 3.96 15.29
C LEU A 439 -28.39 5.20 16.17
N LEU A 440 -29.16 6.28 15.98
CA LEU A 440 -28.96 7.57 16.65
C LEU A 440 -28.97 7.50 18.19
N PRO A 441 -29.81 6.70 18.87
CA PRO A 441 -29.77 6.59 20.32
C PRO A 441 -28.38 6.21 20.86
N ALA A 442 -27.71 5.23 20.24
CA ALA A 442 -26.38 4.79 20.65
C ALA A 442 -25.30 5.84 20.31
N VAL A 443 -25.38 6.48 19.14
CA VAL A 443 -24.48 7.60 18.79
C VAL A 443 -24.58 8.73 19.80
N ARG A 444 -25.80 9.07 20.24
CA ARG A 444 -26.05 10.10 21.26
C ARG A 444 -25.52 9.70 22.63
N GLU A 445 -25.56 8.43 22.99
CA GLU A 445 -24.98 7.94 24.24
C GLU A 445 -23.46 8.14 24.27
N LEU A 446 -22.77 7.74 23.19
CA LEU A 446 -21.32 7.93 23.06
C LEU A 446 -20.90 9.40 23.01
N LEU A 447 -21.72 10.29 22.43
CA LEU A 447 -21.45 11.74 22.44
C LEU A 447 -21.60 12.38 23.82
N ARG A 448 -22.39 11.79 24.75
CA ARG A 448 -22.53 12.31 26.12
C ARG A 448 -21.37 11.92 27.02
N ASP A 449 -20.81 10.75 26.81
CA ASP A 449 -19.68 10.22 27.57
C ASP A 449 -18.61 9.69 26.61
N PRO A 450 -17.81 10.59 26.00
CA PRO A 450 -16.87 10.22 24.95
C PRO A 450 -15.62 9.48 25.47
N GLY A 451 -15.52 9.22 26.78
CA GLY A 451 -14.35 8.63 27.43
C GLY A 451 -13.19 9.61 27.62
N ALA A 452 -12.07 9.13 28.17
CA ALA A 452 -10.96 9.96 28.66
C ALA A 452 -10.27 10.84 27.58
N ASP A 453 -10.41 10.52 26.28
CA ASP A 453 -9.74 11.24 25.18
C ASP A 453 -10.68 11.63 24.00
N GLY A 454 -11.97 11.28 24.04
CA GLY A 454 -12.97 11.56 22.99
C GLY A 454 -12.54 11.49 21.51
N PRO A 455 -11.69 10.53 21.07
CA PRO A 455 -10.99 10.61 19.78
C PRO A 455 -11.94 10.52 18.57
N LEU A 456 -13.09 9.88 18.76
CA LEU A 456 -14.06 9.59 17.69
C LEU A 456 -15.21 10.59 17.62
N THR A 457 -15.25 11.61 18.48
CA THR A 457 -16.33 12.62 18.47
C THR A 457 -16.45 13.28 17.11
N ARG A 458 -15.32 13.57 16.45
CA ARG A 458 -15.30 14.11 15.09
C ARG A 458 -15.89 13.15 14.06
N CYS A 459 -15.59 11.85 14.12
CA CYS A 459 -16.20 10.84 13.24
C CYS A 459 -17.72 10.79 13.41
N PHE A 460 -18.22 10.84 14.66
CA PHE A 460 -19.67 10.91 14.90
C PHE A 460 -20.28 12.22 14.38
N LEU A 461 -19.62 13.37 14.51
CA LEU A 461 -20.08 14.62 13.92
C LEU A 461 -20.16 14.55 12.38
N GLU A 462 -19.20 13.89 11.72
CA GLU A 462 -19.23 13.63 10.28
C GLU A 462 -20.43 12.74 9.90
N VAL A 463 -20.73 11.70 10.69
CA VAL A 463 -21.92 10.85 10.52
C VAL A 463 -23.21 11.68 10.68
N LEU A 464 -23.33 12.49 11.73
CA LEU A 464 -24.51 13.34 11.96
C LEU A 464 -24.70 14.36 10.82
N GLN A 465 -23.60 14.95 10.34
CA GLN A 465 -23.61 15.83 9.18
C GLN A 465 -24.15 15.11 7.94
N ALA A 466 -23.66 13.89 7.65
CA ALA A 466 -24.11 13.11 6.50
C ALA A 466 -25.59 12.67 6.59
N TRP A 467 -26.08 12.37 7.80
CA TRP A 467 -27.48 12.02 8.04
C TRP A 467 -28.42 13.25 7.95
N GLY A 468 -27.88 14.46 8.13
CA GLY A 468 -28.59 15.72 7.93
C GLY A 468 -29.80 15.85 8.87
N PRO A 469 -31.02 16.15 8.37
CA PRO A 469 -32.19 16.37 9.23
C PRO A 469 -32.53 15.21 10.17
N ALA A 470 -32.18 13.96 9.82
CA ALA A 470 -32.42 12.80 10.67
C ALA A 470 -31.62 12.83 11.99
N ALA A 471 -30.53 13.61 12.03
CA ALA A 471 -29.67 13.78 13.20
C ALA A 471 -30.17 14.87 14.18
N ALA A 472 -31.24 15.60 13.87
CA ALA A 472 -31.76 16.68 14.71
C ALA A 472 -32.01 16.30 16.20
N PRO A 473 -32.41 15.06 16.56
CA PRO A 473 -32.52 14.67 17.96
C PRO A 473 -31.20 14.72 18.75
N ALA A 474 -30.03 14.79 18.10
CA ALA A 474 -28.72 14.91 18.73
C ALA A 474 -28.30 16.36 19.06
N LEU A 475 -29.17 17.35 18.82
CA LEU A 475 -28.90 18.75 19.16
C LEU A 475 -28.38 18.97 20.59
N PRO A 476 -28.95 18.36 21.64
CA PRO A 476 -28.47 18.56 23.01
C PRO A 476 -27.03 18.10 23.23
N GLU A 477 -26.56 17.13 22.45
CA GLU A 477 -25.20 16.59 22.53
C GLU A 477 -24.22 17.35 21.64
N VAL A 478 -24.65 17.88 20.49
CA VAL A 478 -23.78 18.64 19.56
C VAL A 478 -23.53 20.08 20.01
N VAL A 479 -24.52 20.74 20.62
CA VAL A 479 -24.40 22.15 21.02
C VAL A 479 -23.25 22.41 22.02
N PRO A 480 -23.04 21.59 23.07
CA PRO A 480 -21.91 21.76 23.99
C PRO A 480 -20.53 21.69 23.31
N LEU A 481 -20.40 20.96 22.20
CA LEU A 481 -19.13 20.80 21.46
C LEU A 481 -18.68 22.09 20.76
N LEU A 482 -19.53 23.12 20.71
CA LEU A 482 -19.17 24.45 20.19
C LEU A 482 -18.17 25.19 21.09
N GLU A 483 -18.01 24.77 22.34
CA GLU A 483 -17.05 25.33 23.30
C GLU A 483 -15.62 24.78 23.10
N ASP A 484 -15.48 23.68 22.35
CA ASP A 484 -14.19 23.07 22.02
C ASP A 484 -13.67 23.60 20.68
N SER A 485 -12.52 24.28 20.70
CA SER A 485 -11.91 24.88 19.51
C SER A 485 -11.48 23.89 18.43
N CYS A 486 -11.28 22.62 18.78
CA CYS A 486 -10.94 21.54 17.87
C CYS A 486 -12.18 20.93 17.20
N LEU A 487 -13.35 20.97 17.86
CA LEU A 487 -14.59 20.33 17.39
C LEU A 487 -15.64 21.30 16.86
N SER A 488 -15.56 22.58 17.25
CA SER A 488 -16.61 23.57 17.00
C SER A 488 -16.97 23.74 15.53
N LEU A 489 -15.99 23.68 14.61
CA LEU A 489 -16.27 23.79 13.16
C LEU A 489 -17.01 22.56 12.62
N SER A 490 -16.67 21.36 13.07
CA SER A 490 -17.38 20.12 12.70
C SER A 490 -18.77 20.08 13.33
N ALA A 491 -18.93 20.58 14.56
CA ALA A 491 -20.23 20.74 15.21
C ALA A 491 -21.11 21.72 14.42
N ILE A 492 -20.55 22.86 13.96
CA ILE A 492 -21.25 23.80 13.08
C ILE A 492 -21.72 23.14 11.79
N ASP A 493 -20.87 22.33 11.14
CA ASP A 493 -21.26 21.63 9.91
C ASP A 493 -22.42 20.66 10.14
N ALA A 494 -22.37 19.88 11.23
CA ALA A 494 -23.45 18.98 11.63
C ALA A 494 -24.75 19.75 11.91
N LEU A 495 -24.70 20.85 12.66
CA LEU A 495 -25.86 21.70 12.96
C LEU A 495 -26.48 22.29 11.69
N VAL A 496 -25.67 22.80 10.77
CA VAL A 496 -26.16 23.33 9.49
C VAL A 496 -26.80 22.23 8.64
N ALA A 497 -26.24 21.03 8.63
CA ALA A 497 -26.78 19.88 7.89
C ALA A 497 -28.10 19.34 8.47
N MET A 498 -28.32 19.46 9.78
CA MET A 498 -29.62 19.20 10.42
C MET A 498 -30.73 20.14 9.94
N GLY A 499 -30.36 21.28 9.34
CA GLY A 499 -31.29 22.21 8.71
C GLY A 499 -32.11 23.03 9.72
N PRO A 500 -33.37 23.40 9.38
CA PRO A 500 -34.16 24.32 10.19
C PRO A 500 -34.40 23.88 11.64
N ALA A 501 -34.35 22.57 11.92
CA ALA A 501 -34.50 22.04 13.27
C ALA A 501 -33.38 22.52 14.22
N ALA A 502 -32.21 22.88 13.69
CA ALA A 502 -31.08 23.39 14.45
C ALA A 502 -31.12 24.92 14.68
N ALA A 503 -32.13 25.64 14.19
CA ALA A 503 -32.26 27.09 14.40
C ALA A 503 -32.15 27.54 15.88
N PRO A 504 -32.67 26.78 16.88
CA PRO A 504 -32.48 27.12 18.29
C PRO A 504 -31.01 27.15 18.75
N ALA A 505 -30.08 26.53 18.02
CA ALA A 505 -28.64 26.54 18.33
C ALA A 505 -27.93 27.82 17.87
N ALA A 506 -28.59 28.72 17.12
CA ALA A 506 -27.96 29.94 16.58
C ALA A 506 -27.29 30.84 17.65
N PRO A 507 -27.84 31.03 18.87
CA PRO A 507 -27.14 31.75 19.93
C PRO A 507 -25.82 31.08 20.35
N ALA A 508 -25.78 29.76 20.43
CA ALA A 508 -24.58 29.00 20.77
C ALA A 508 -23.55 29.05 19.63
N VAL A 509 -23.98 28.92 18.37
CA VAL A 509 -23.10 29.07 17.20
C VAL A 509 -22.45 30.45 17.15
N ARG A 510 -23.17 31.50 17.55
CA ARG A 510 -22.60 32.87 17.64
C ARG A 510 -21.47 32.96 18.68
N GLY A 511 -21.57 32.19 19.77
CA GLY A 511 -20.58 32.13 20.84
C GLY A 511 -19.56 31.00 20.67
N ALA A 512 -19.53 30.30 19.52
CA ALA A 512 -18.65 29.17 19.31
C ALA A 512 -17.16 29.58 19.43
N VAL A 513 -16.39 28.76 20.14
CA VAL A 513 -14.95 28.95 20.28
C VAL A 513 -14.28 28.39 19.04
N VAL A 514 -13.70 29.26 18.21
CA VAL A 514 -12.96 28.86 17.01
C VAL A 514 -11.52 29.36 17.10
N LEU A 515 -10.58 28.66 16.46
CA LEU A 515 -9.22 29.17 16.30
C LEU A 515 -9.24 30.52 15.58
N ASP A 516 -8.38 31.44 16.01
CA ASP A 516 -8.28 32.82 15.52
C ASP A 516 -7.71 32.88 14.09
N HIS A 517 -8.54 32.46 13.14
CA HIS A 517 -8.29 32.50 11.72
C HIS A 517 -9.51 33.11 11.03
N PRO A 518 -9.35 34.14 10.17
CA PRO A 518 -10.49 34.87 9.59
C PRO A 518 -11.53 33.98 8.89
N ALA A 519 -11.10 32.91 8.22
CA ALA A 519 -12.00 31.97 7.55
C ALA A 519 -12.97 31.26 8.51
N ASN A 520 -12.56 31.01 9.75
CA ASN A 520 -13.39 30.35 10.76
C ASN A 520 -14.55 31.27 11.17
N HIS A 521 -14.29 32.55 11.38
CA HIS A 521 -15.32 33.54 11.70
C HIS A 521 -16.30 33.76 10.53
N LEU A 522 -15.81 33.70 9.29
CA LEU A 522 -16.67 33.75 8.09
C LEU A 522 -17.58 32.52 8.00
N LYS A 523 -17.08 31.33 8.37
CA LYS A 523 -17.89 30.11 8.47
C LYS A 523 -18.96 30.21 9.56
N VAL A 524 -18.64 30.80 10.71
CA VAL A 524 -19.62 31.07 11.77
C VAL A 524 -20.72 32.01 11.26
N ALA A 525 -20.36 33.12 10.62
CA ALA A 525 -21.33 34.06 10.04
C ALA A 525 -22.23 33.40 8.99
N TRP A 526 -21.65 32.59 8.11
CA TRP A 526 -22.39 31.79 7.13
C TRP A 526 -23.36 30.81 7.81
N ALA A 527 -22.90 30.08 8.82
CA ALA A 527 -23.72 29.12 9.55
C ALA A 527 -24.90 29.78 10.27
N LEU A 528 -24.69 30.94 10.88
CA LEU A 528 -25.75 31.72 11.53
C LEU A 528 -26.87 32.09 10.54
N TRP A 529 -26.52 32.50 9.32
CA TRP A 529 -27.52 32.72 8.27
C TRP A 529 -28.27 31.43 7.91
N ARG A 530 -27.56 30.32 7.71
CA ARG A 530 -28.18 29.01 7.41
C ARG A 530 -29.15 28.54 8.50
N LEU A 531 -28.94 28.98 9.74
CA LEU A 531 -29.80 28.70 10.91
C LEU A 531 -30.86 29.79 11.16
N GLY A 532 -31.13 30.67 10.21
CA GLY A 532 -32.21 31.68 10.27
C GLY A 532 -31.77 33.09 10.66
N GLY A 533 -30.47 33.37 10.68
CA GLY A 533 -29.90 34.71 10.89
C GLY A 533 -29.95 35.62 9.66
N ASP A 534 -29.32 36.80 9.76
CA ASP A 534 -29.33 37.83 8.71
C ASP A 534 -28.55 37.39 7.46
N HIS A 535 -29.29 37.17 6.37
CA HIS A 535 -28.76 36.82 5.06
C HIS A 535 -27.86 37.91 4.45
N GLY A 536 -28.25 39.18 4.58
CA GLY A 536 -27.53 40.30 3.97
C GLY A 536 -26.20 40.58 4.66
N GLU A 537 -26.16 40.50 5.99
CA GLU A 537 -24.92 40.65 6.75
C GLU A 537 -23.92 39.53 6.44
N ALA A 538 -24.37 38.27 6.44
CA ALA A 538 -23.53 37.13 6.13
C ALA A 538 -23.00 37.20 4.69
N LEU A 539 -23.87 37.52 3.72
CA LEU A 539 -23.48 37.70 2.31
C LEU A 539 -22.40 38.79 2.17
N ARG A 540 -22.59 39.93 2.84
CA ARG A 540 -21.64 41.03 2.79
C ARG A 540 -20.29 40.64 3.36
N LEU A 541 -20.26 40.02 4.54
CA LEU A 541 -19.01 39.60 5.21
C LEU A 541 -18.24 38.56 4.38
N VAL A 542 -18.93 37.54 3.86
CA VAL A 542 -18.33 36.48 3.04
C VAL A 542 -17.86 37.03 1.69
N GLY A 543 -18.68 37.84 1.01
CA GLY A 543 -18.37 38.40 -0.30
C GLY A 543 -17.21 39.39 -0.28
N GLU A 544 -17.16 40.27 0.73
CA GLU A 544 -16.07 41.23 0.91
C GLU A 544 -14.71 40.59 1.22
N ALA A 545 -14.69 39.34 1.68
CA ALA A 545 -13.47 38.59 1.98
C ALA A 545 -12.85 37.89 0.77
N VAL A 546 -13.61 37.69 -0.33
CA VAL A 546 -13.13 37.00 -1.54
C VAL A 546 -11.94 37.71 -2.22
N PRO A 547 -11.93 39.04 -2.41
CA PRO A 547 -10.86 39.73 -3.12
C PRO A 547 -9.69 40.19 -2.23
N ARG A 548 -9.77 40.04 -0.90
CA ARG A 548 -8.91 40.77 0.06
C ARG A 548 -7.77 39.97 0.69
N VAL A 549 -7.54 38.72 0.31
CA VAL A 549 -6.46 37.91 0.91
C VAL A 549 -5.26 37.82 -0.03
N ASP A 550 -4.36 38.80 0.08
CA ASP A 550 -3.02 38.75 -0.49
C ASP A 550 -2.14 37.81 0.36
N GLY A 551 -2.31 36.50 0.17
CA GLY A 551 -1.58 35.43 0.85
C GLY A 551 -2.04 34.06 0.33
N PRO A 552 -1.38 32.95 0.68
CA PRO A 552 -1.65 31.61 0.11
C PRO A 552 -3.04 31.02 0.41
N GLY A 553 -3.97 31.79 1.00
CA GLY A 553 -5.34 31.40 1.32
C GLY A 553 -6.37 32.37 0.75
N TYR A 554 -6.73 32.23 -0.52
CA TYR A 554 -7.84 32.99 -1.11
C TYR A 554 -9.16 32.62 -0.41
N GLY A 555 -10.05 33.61 -0.22
CA GLY A 555 -11.19 33.61 0.73
C GLY A 555 -12.30 32.54 0.56
N PRO A 556 -13.43 32.65 1.28
CA PRO A 556 -14.47 31.61 1.39
C PRO A 556 -15.37 31.46 0.14
N VAL A 557 -14.78 31.35 -1.05
CA VAL A 557 -15.48 31.31 -2.34
C VAL A 557 -16.54 30.21 -2.40
N HIS A 558 -16.26 29.04 -1.81
CA HIS A 558 -17.21 27.94 -1.72
C HIS A 558 -18.46 28.29 -0.88
N LEU A 559 -18.32 29.09 0.19
CA LEU A 559 -19.46 29.58 0.98
C LEU A 559 -20.26 30.60 0.19
N LEU A 560 -19.60 31.48 -0.57
CA LEU A 560 -20.28 32.51 -1.37
C LEU A 560 -21.24 31.92 -2.40
N GLY A 561 -20.85 30.80 -3.04
CA GLY A 561 -21.72 30.09 -3.98
C GLY A 561 -23.04 29.59 -3.36
N THR A 562 -23.11 29.40 -2.03
CA THR A 562 -24.34 28.93 -1.37
C THR A 562 -25.43 30.00 -1.28
N PHE A 563 -25.09 31.28 -1.49
CA PHE A 563 -26.04 32.40 -1.58
C PHE A 563 -26.72 32.49 -2.95
N GLY A 564 -26.22 31.72 -3.94
CA GLY A 564 -26.77 31.68 -5.29
C GLY A 564 -26.78 33.06 -5.95
N PRO A 565 -27.85 33.41 -6.70
CA PRO A 565 -27.94 34.69 -7.41
C PRO A 565 -27.82 35.95 -6.55
N ALA A 566 -28.08 35.86 -5.23
CA ALA A 566 -27.92 37.01 -4.33
C ALA A 566 -26.47 37.50 -4.26
N ALA A 567 -25.49 36.62 -4.51
CA ALA A 567 -24.07 36.96 -4.54
C ALA A 567 -23.58 37.53 -5.87
N ALA A 568 -24.48 37.86 -6.81
CA ALA A 568 -24.13 38.51 -8.09
C ALA A 568 -23.20 39.73 -7.97
N PRO A 569 -23.31 40.62 -6.95
CA PRO A 569 -22.38 41.74 -6.79
C PRO A 569 -20.90 41.34 -6.61
N TYR A 570 -20.62 40.08 -6.25
CA TYR A 570 -19.28 39.55 -6.02
C TYR A 570 -18.79 38.62 -7.15
N ALA A 571 -19.58 38.43 -8.21
CA ALA A 571 -19.30 37.48 -9.28
C ALA A 571 -17.97 37.73 -10.00
N ASP A 572 -17.58 39.00 -10.21
CA ASP A 572 -16.31 39.34 -10.87
C ASP A 572 -15.10 38.93 -10.03
N GLY A 573 -15.18 39.05 -8.70
CA GLY A 573 -14.15 38.55 -7.79
C GLY A 573 -14.02 37.04 -7.84
N VAL A 574 -15.16 36.32 -7.91
CA VAL A 574 -15.16 34.85 -8.07
C VAL A 574 -14.57 34.44 -9.43
N ARG A 575 -14.92 35.15 -10.51
CA ARG A 575 -14.35 34.91 -11.85
C ARG A 575 -12.84 35.11 -11.86
N HIS A 576 -12.35 36.17 -11.21
CA HIS A 576 -10.92 36.42 -11.08
C HIS A 576 -10.20 35.25 -10.37
N VAL A 577 -10.76 34.72 -9.28
CA VAL A 577 -10.22 33.55 -8.56
C VAL A 577 -10.28 32.29 -9.43
N MET A 578 -11.33 32.09 -10.21
CA MET A 578 -11.42 30.95 -11.13
C MET A 578 -10.34 31.02 -12.25
N GLU A 579 -10.05 32.22 -12.75
CA GLU A 579 -9.09 32.43 -13.84
C GLU A 579 -7.62 32.42 -13.38
N HIS A 580 -7.34 32.90 -12.16
CA HIS A 580 -5.96 33.15 -11.67
C HIS A 580 -5.61 32.37 -10.40
N GLY A 581 -6.58 31.70 -9.78
CA GLY A 581 -6.38 30.91 -8.57
C GLY A 581 -5.55 29.64 -8.82
N GLY A 582 -5.02 29.08 -7.73
CA GLY A 582 -4.29 27.80 -7.77
C GLY A 582 -5.20 26.59 -8.03
N PRO A 583 -4.62 25.40 -8.29
CA PRO A 583 -5.35 24.18 -8.67
C PRO A 583 -6.51 23.80 -7.75
N TRP A 584 -6.38 24.08 -6.45
CA TRP A 584 -7.42 23.79 -5.45
C TRP A 584 -8.60 24.77 -5.44
N LEU A 585 -8.40 25.99 -5.93
CA LEU A 585 -9.38 27.08 -5.82
C LEU A 585 -10.15 27.30 -7.12
N ARG A 586 -9.52 27.06 -8.27
CA ARG A 586 -10.18 27.22 -9.58
C ARG A 586 -11.47 26.41 -9.69
N PRO A 587 -11.52 25.11 -9.34
CA PRO A 587 -12.75 24.32 -9.47
C PRO A 587 -13.84 24.84 -8.53
N ARG A 588 -13.48 25.18 -7.29
CA ARG A 588 -14.44 25.74 -6.32
C ARG A 588 -14.99 27.09 -6.72
N ALA A 589 -14.16 27.93 -7.34
CA ALA A 589 -14.59 29.19 -7.90
C ALA A 589 -15.47 29.00 -9.13
N ALA A 590 -15.22 28.01 -9.98
CA ALA A 590 -16.10 27.64 -11.07
C ALA A 590 -17.50 27.21 -10.57
N VAL A 591 -17.56 26.35 -9.54
CA VAL A 591 -18.83 25.95 -8.90
C VAL A 591 -19.56 27.16 -8.31
N ALA A 592 -18.84 28.01 -7.57
CA ALA A 592 -19.43 29.20 -6.98
C ALA A 592 -19.94 30.19 -8.03
N LEU A 593 -19.17 30.43 -9.10
CA LEU A 593 -19.55 31.32 -10.19
C LEU A 593 -20.82 30.80 -10.87
N TRP A 594 -20.89 29.51 -11.19
CA TRP A 594 -22.09 28.90 -11.78
C TRP A 594 -23.31 29.04 -10.88
N ARG A 595 -23.18 28.78 -9.57
CA ARG A 595 -24.29 28.97 -8.62
C ARG A 595 -24.77 30.42 -8.53
N ILE A 596 -23.88 31.38 -8.73
CA ILE A 596 -24.18 32.82 -8.71
C ILE A 596 -24.84 33.28 -10.00
N THR A 597 -24.33 32.86 -11.16
CA THR A 597 -24.76 33.37 -12.47
C THR A 597 -25.87 32.53 -13.09
N GLY A 598 -25.92 31.23 -12.78
CA GLY A 598 -26.73 30.24 -13.48
C GLY A 598 -26.22 29.91 -14.90
N ASP A 599 -25.13 30.54 -15.35
CA ASP A 599 -24.53 30.31 -16.66
C ASP A 599 -23.55 29.12 -16.58
N PRO A 600 -23.77 28.04 -17.35
CA PRO A 600 -22.86 26.90 -17.38
C PRO A 600 -21.43 27.27 -17.78
N GLU A 601 -21.25 28.20 -18.72
CA GLU A 601 -19.92 28.63 -19.16
C GLU A 601 -19.52 29.94 -18.47
N PRO A 602 -18.23 30.13 -18.15
CA PRO A 602 -17.07 29.26 -18.41
C PRO A 602 -16.83 28.14 -17.38
N SER A 603 -17.72 27.99 -16.39
CA SER A 603 -17.52 27.09 -15.25
C SER A 603 -17.42 25.61 -15.65
N ALA A 604 -18.26 25.15 -16.58
CA ALA A 604 -18.26 23.79 -17.09
C ALA A 604 -16.91 23.44 -17.74
N SER A 605 -16.39 24.30 -18.62
CA SER A 605 -15.08 24.11 -19.25
C SER A 605 -13.94 23.98 -18.24
N VAL A 606 -13.96 24.74 -17.14
CA VAL A 606 -12.93 24.65 -16.09
C VAL A 606 -13.03 23.32 -15.33
N LEU A 607 -14.24 22.86 -15.03
CA LEU A 607 -14.46 21.59 -14.32
C LEU A 607 -14.19 20.37 -15.20
N GLU A 608 -14.49 20.44 -16.50
CA GLU A 608 -14.19 19.37 -17.46
C GLU A 608 -12.68 19.08 -17.58
N ALA A 609 -11.84 20.09 -17.36
CA ALA A 609 -10.39 19.92 -17.39
C ALA A 609 -9.89 18.88 -16.36
N ASP A 610 -10.59 18.72 -15.23
CA ASP A 610 -10.24 17.74 -14.20
C ASP A 610 -10.64 16.30 -14.58
N LEU A 611 -11.44 16.11 -15.65
CA LEU A 611 -11.87 14.78 -16.10
C LEU A 611 -10.81 14.04 -16.92
N PHE A 612 -10.05 14.78 -17.74
CA PHE A 612 -9.12 14.19 -18.71
C PHE A 612 -7.94 13.44 -18.08
N PRO A 613 -7.28 13.94 -17.02
CA PRO A 613 -6.15 13.21 -16.41
C PRO A 613 -6.53 11.81 -15.93
N VAL A 614 -7.73 11.63 -15.38
CA VAL A 614 -8.19 10.30 -14.93
C VAL A 614 -8.49 9.40 -16.13
N ALA A 615 -9.07 9.91 -17.20
CA ALA A 615 -9.30 9.17 -18.44
C ALA A 615 -7.99 8.71 -19.12
N GLU A 616 -6.92 9.48 -18.96
CA GLU A 616 -5.57 9.17 -19.46
C GLU A 616 -4.78 8.23 -18.52
N GLY A 617 -5.37 7.77 -17.43
CA GLY A 617 -4.73 6.82 -16.50
C GLY A 617 -4.12 7.45 -15.25
N GLY A 618 -4.32 8.75 -15.01
CA GLY A 618 -3.94 9.43 -13.76
C GLY A 618 -4.77 9.01 -12.55
N ASP A 619 -4.35 9.46 -11.37
CA ASP A 619 -4.84 9.07 -10.04
C ASP A 619 -5.40 10.25 -9.20
N SER A 620 -5.69 11.38 -9.85
CA SER A 620 -6.28 12.59 -9.24
C SER A 620 -7.77 12.45 -8.93
N TYR A 621 -8.16 11.44 -8.13
CA TYR A 621 -9.56 11.07 -7.89
C TYR A 621 -10.37 12.07 -7.05
N GLY A 622 -9.72 12.84 -6.17
CA GLY A 622 -10.39 13.85 -5.34
C GLY A 622 -10.99 15.00 -6.18
N PRO A 623 -10.16 15.76 -6.90
CA PRO A 623 -10.64 16.80 -7.83
C PRO A 623 -11.63 16.25 -8.88
N PHE A 624 -11.38 15.04 -9.37
CA PHE A 624 -12.27 14.36 -10.31
C PHE A 624 -13.70 14.19 -9.75
N LEU A 625 -13.83 13.68 -8.52
CA LEU A 625 -15.14 13.50 -7.87
C LEU A 625 -15.85 14.84 -7.61
N ASP A 626 -15.11 15.86 -7.15
CA ASP A 626 -15.66 17.21 -6.95
C ASP A 626 -16.18 17.81 -8.26
N ALA A 627 -15.44 17.63 -9.36
CA ALA A 627 -15.85 18.07 -10.70
C ALA A 627 -17.08 17.31 -11.20
N LEU A 628 -17.15 15.99 -11.01
CA LEU A 628 -18.32 15.19 -11.38
C LEU A 628 -19.59 15.67 -10.68
N HIS A 629 -19.54 15.88 -9.35
CA HIS A 629 -20.71 16.40 -8.62
C HIS A 629 -21.16 17.76 -9.15
N ALA A 630 -20.21 18.66 -9.41
CA ALA A 630 -20.52 19.98 -9.96
C ALA A 630 -21.11 19.91 -11.37
N LEU A 631 -20.55 19.07 -12.25
CA LEU A 631 -21.04 18.90 -13.62
C LEU A 631 -22.42 18.22 -13.68
N ALA A 632 -22.71 17.32 -12.72
CA ALA A 632 -24.04 16.73 -12.59
C ALA A 632 -25.10 17.80 -12.25
N ASP A 633 -24.73 18.76 -11.40
CA ASP A 633 -25.59 19.89 -11.03
C ASP A 633 -25.76 20.89 -12.20
N ILE A 634 -24.68 21.17 -12.96
CA ILE A 634 -24.70 22.06 -14.12
C ILE A 634 -25.54 21.46 -15.27
N GLY A 635 -25.41 20.16 -15.52
CA GLY A 635 -26.20 19.42 -16.52
C GLY A 635 -25.74 19.56 -17.97
N THR A 636 -24.65 20.27 -18.25
CA THR A 636 -24.06 20.40 -19.59
C THR A 636 -22.71 19.72 -19.65
N LEU A 637 -22.43 19.02 -20.76
CA LEU A 637 -21.18 18.30 -20.96
C LEU A 637 -20.74 18.33 -22.43
N SER A 638 -19.48 18.70 -22.67
CA SER A 638 -18.88 18.67 -24.00
C SER A 638 -18.79 17.24 -24.56
N PRO A 639 -18.74 17.06 -25.89
CA PRO A 639 -18.53 15.74 -26.49
C PRO A 639 -17.25 15.04 -26.03
N ALA A 640 -16.17 15.81 -25.81
CA ALA A 640 -14.88 15.28 -25.37
C ALA A 640 -14.95 14.78 -23.91
N ALA A 641 -15.54 15.57 -23.02
CA ALA A 641 -15.74 15.17 -21.63
C ALA A 641 -16.66 13.94 -21.53
N ARG A 642 -17.73 13.86 -22.35
CA ARG A 642 -18.59 12.67 -22.42
C ARG A 642 -17.82 11.42 -22.84
N ALA A 643 -16.99 11.51 -23.88
CA ALA A 643 -16.16 10.40 -24.32
C ALA A 643 -15.18 9.96 -23.22
N ALA A 644 -14.57 10.91 -22.52
CA ALA A 644 -13.68 10.64 -21.38
C ALA A 644 -14.41 9.88 -20.26
N LEU A 645 -15.62 10.32 -19.88
CA LEU A 645 -16.41 9.65 -18.85
C LEU A 645 -16.83 8.23 -19.25
N HIS A 646 -17.21 7.98 -20.51
CA HIS A 646 -17.49 6.62 -20.98
C HIS A 646 -16.23 5.74 -20.93
N ALA A 647 -15.08 6.25 -21.35
CA ALA A 647 -13.82 5.51 -21.28
C ALA A 647 -13.44 5.14 -19.84
N VAL A 648 -13.63 6.07 -18.88
CA VAL A 648 -13.41 5.79 -17.46
C VAL A 648 -14.42 4.77 -16.93
N ARG A 649 -15.70 4.89 -17.30
CA ARG A 649 -16.76 3.97 -16.88
C ARG A 649 -16.52 2.53 -17.36
N GLU A 650 -16.09 2.37 -18.61
CA GLU A 650 -15.80 1.07 -19.23
C GLU A 650 -14.47 0.47 -18.81
N SER A 651 -13.60 1.25 -18.16
CA SER A 651 -12.33 0.77 -17.64
C SER A 651 -12.53 -0.24 -16.51
N ASP A 652 -11.83 -1.37 -16.61
CA ASP A 652 -11.69 -2.35 -15.53
C ASP A 652 -10.69 -1.89 -14.45
N ARG A 653 -10.19 -0.66 -14.49
CA ARG A 653 -9.34 -0.13 -13.42
C ARG A 653 -10.20 0.29 -12.22
N ARG A 654 -9.79 -0.10 -11.01
CA ARG A 654 -10.35 0.49 -9.78
C ARG A 654 -10.00 1.98 -9.70
N LEU A 655 -11.02 2.84 -9.57
CA LEU A 655 -10.87 4.29 -9.48
C LEU A 655 -10.62 4.70 -8.03
N ALA A 656 -9.44 4.39 -7.50
CA ALA A 656 -9.08 4.76 -6.14
C ALA A 656 -7.56 4.94 -5.93
N GLY A 657 -7.21 5.82 -4.99
CA GLY A 657 -5.82 6.00 -4.53
C GLY A 657 -5.43 5.04 -3.41
N TYR A 658 -6.39 4.27 -2.89
CA TYR A 658 -6.20 3.32 -1.81
C TYR A 658 -5.91 1.91 -2.33
N ARG A 659 -5.32 1.07 -1.46
CA ARG A 659 -5.05 -0.35 -1.72
C ARG A 659 -5.71 -1.27 -0.68
N ASP A 660 -6.67 -0.74 0.07
CA ASP A 660 -7.48 -1.47 1.06
C ASP A 660 -8.97 -1.36 0.71
N HIS A 661 -9.87 -1.73 1.63
CA HIS A 661 -11.32 -1.69 1.38
C HIS A 661 -11.85 -0.32 0.96
N ARG A 662 -11.17 0.79 1.30
CA ARG A 662 -11.55 2.14 0.88
C ARG A 662 -11.51 2.30 -0.64
N ALA A 663 -10.73 1.47 -1.32
CA ALA A 663 -10.67 1.46 -2.78
C ALA A 663 -12.03 1.15 -3.40
N PHE A 664 -12.79 0.24 -2.79
CA PHE A 664 -14.14 -0.15 -3.23
C PHE A 664 -15.12 1.00 -3.01
N LEU A 665 -15.13 1.57 -1.80
CA LEU A 665 -16.04 2.66 -1.45
C LEU A 665 -15.79 3.93 -2.29
N GLN A 666 -14.53 4.23 -2.61
CA GLN A 666 -14.18 5.37 -3.45
C GLN A 666 -14.57 5.13 -4.92
N ASP A 667 -14.30 3.94 -5.45
CA ASP A 667 -14.66 3.59 -6.83
C ASP A 667 -16.18 3.57 -7.05
N GLU A 668 -16.94 2.98 -6.12
CA GLU A 668 -18.41 3.00 -6.16
C GLU A 668 -18.95 4.43 -6.17
N ARG A 669 -18.41 5.31 -5.29
CA ARG A 669 -18.78 6.74 -5.25
C ARG A 669 -18.50 7.43 -6.58
N ILE A 670 -17.31 7.21 -7.15
CA ILE A 670 -16.92 7.83 -8.41
C ILE A 670 -17.76 7.32 -9.57
N ARG A 671 -17.97 6.00 -9.69
CA ARG A 671 -18.77 5.40 -10.77
C ARG A 671 -20.22 5.86 -10.70
N SER A 672 -20.81 5.91 -9.50
CA SER A 672 -22.14 6.48 -9.28
C SER A 672 -22.21 7.95 -9.69
N ALA A 673 -21.19 8.75 -9.38
CA ALA A 673 -21.11 10.15 -9.81
C ALA A 673 -20.98 10.28 -11.34
N ILE A 674 -20.20 9.41 -12.00
CA ILE A 674 -20.12 9.35 -13.47
C ILE A 674 -21.49 9.07 -14.08
N ASP A 675 -22.19 8.05 -13.57
CA ASP A 675 -23.51 7.68 -14.06
C ASP A 675 -24.53 8.82 -13.87
N ALA A 676 -24.47 9.53 -12.74
CA ALA A 676 -25.31 10.70 -12.48
C ALA A 676 -25.06 11.84 -13.49
N VAL A 677 -23.79 12.13 -13.82
CA VAL A 677 -23.45 13.15 -14.83
C VAL A 677 -23.96 12.74 -16.21
N LEU A 678 -23.68 11.51 -16.63
CA LEU A 678 -24.06 11.00 -17.96
C LEU A 678 -25.58 11.00 -18.13
N ALA A 679 -26.33 10.47 -17.16
CA ALA A 679 -27.79 10.40 -17.20
C ALA A 679 -28.46 11.79 -17.31
N ARG A 680 -27.93 12.80 -16.61
CA ARG A 680 -28.49 14.17 -16.66
C ARG A 680 -28.16 14.89 -17.97
N SER A 681 -26.99 14.59 -18.56
CA SER A 681 -26.61 15.14 -19.86
C SER A 681 -27.38 14.54 -21.04
N GLU A 682 -28.09 13.41 -20.82
CA GLU A 682 -28.86 12.65 -21.82
C GLU A 682 -30.37 12.99 -21.87
N GLY A 683 -30.82 14.06 -21.20
CA GLY A 683 -32.22 14.51 -21.20
C GLY A 683 -32.88 14.58 -22.58
N PRO A 684 -34.21 14.37 -22.67
CA PRO A 684 -34.88 13.65 -23.76
C PRO A 684 -34.55 14.20 -25.15
N ARG A 685 -34.01 13.34 -26.02
CA ARG A 685 -33.94 13.61 -27.46
C ARG A 685 -35.35 13.96 -27.93
N ASP A 686 -35.52 15.22 -28.31
CA ASP A 686 -36.73 15.77 -28.86
C ASP A 686 -37.21 14.90 -30.04
N ALA A 687 -38.21 14.07 -29.80
CA ALA A 687 -38.90 13.26 -30.81
C ALA A 687 -39.83 14.13 -31.69
N SER A 688 -39.50 15.41 -31.86
CA SER A 688 -40.29 16.42 -32.56
C SER A 688 -39.53 17.05 -33.73
N ARG A 689 -38.69 16.28 -34.43
CA ARG A 689 -38.25 16.64 -35.79
C ARG A 689 -38.37 15.45 -36.73
N THR A 690 -39.61 15.03 -36.90
CA THR A 690 -40.04 14.37 -38.14
C THR A 690 -41.40 14.94 -38.51
N VAL A 691 -41.55 15.33 -39.79
CA VAL A 691 -42.73 15.94 -40.44
C VAL A 691 -42.85 17.44 -40.14
N ARG A 692 -42.67 18.39 -41.07
CA ARG A 692 -42.88 18.40 -42.52
C ARG A 692 -41.99 19.44 -43.19
#